data_AF-A0A1M6E0M1-F1
#
_entry.id   AF-A0A1M6E0M1-F1
#
_cell.length_a   1.000
_cell.length_b   1.000
_cell.length_c   1.000
_cell.angle_alpha   90.00
_cell.angle_beta   90.00
_cell.angle_gamma   90.00
#
_symmetry.space_group_name_H-M   'P 1'
#
loop_
_entity.id
_entity.type
_entity.pdbx_description
1 polymer ?
#
loop_
_entity_poly.entity_id
_entity_poly.type
_entity_poly.pdbx_seq_one_letter_code
_entity_poly.pdbx_strand_id
1 'polypeptide(L)'
;MNKLMKFLSLCLLLSFVLPVQAKVDAVMNEPDQVYLFSYSNRDGRSGLKFAWSPDGEKWFSVADGFAYVNSDFGPWGRAKTMFKPHLTQTRADGKWHCIWAATNTGEALAYVTSPDLQKWEAQKYFSPAERSKYEPKDVFPTTEKKIVINGHEQEGWMQEVPYATVQSIIRFAEAKKYRQSLNAERTEQDPVRFANLKPVEATIRVKADEAKSISNHLIGIFFEDINYAADGGLYAELIQNRDFEYAPTDRGNDQNWNSTHSWSVRGENGKLSIATENPIHPNNSHYAVFEVNMPAEVSLVNSGFDGIAVKKEEKYDFSFFSKMLEGKGGKVKVALQTKDGKEVAMAVLSVTSKEWKKQRAVLTAYQDATDAVLTITPLVWMGTQQLALDMVSLFPQKTFKGRKNGLRADLAQTLADLHPRFMRFPGGCVAHGDGIDNIYDWKGSIGPLEARKPLRNLWGYHQTRGLGYHEYFLFCEDMGAEPVPVVAAGVPCQNSGTCAHHSNGELTCMGQQGGIPMEEMPQYIQDVLDLIEYANGDARKTVWGKKRAEAGHPKPFNLKYIGIGNEDMITEVFVERFKMIFDAVKEKYPEVTVIGTTGPFYEGTDYEVGWDLATELGVPMVDEHYYVEPGWLIHNQDYYDRYDRKKAKVYLGEYAAHLPGRPNNVETALAEALYLTAVERNGDVVEMTSYAPLLAKDGHTQWNPDLIYFNNTEVKPTVGYYTQLMYGQNSGNEYLASDVKLNNGWDAVKKRVGVSVVKDANTGDYIVKLVNMLPVEVSAQVKLDGATLVNPSATKTILTGDPKDKGAKPASSDFKVEGNDFSYSMPAYSFTVIRIHEGVGK
;
A
#
# COMPACT_ATOMS: atom_id res chain seq x y z
N MET A 1 19.80 -68.78 -51.19
CA MET A 1 21.24 -69.12 -51.18
C MET A 1 21.97 -68.10 -50.30
N ASN A 2 22.21 -68.48 -49.04
CA ASN A 2 23.52 -68.54 -48.37
C ASN A 2 24.37 -67.27 -48.52
N LYS A 3 24.50 -66.46 -47.46
CA LYS A 3 25.45 -66.61 -46.34
C LYS A 3 26.91 -66.73 -46.79
N LEU A 4 27.71 -65.89 -46.14
CA LEU A 4 29.15 -65.99 -45.89
C LEU A 4 30.10 -65.32 -46.90
N MET A 5 30.42 -64.05 -46.65
CA MET A 5 31.81 -63.65 -46.43
C MET A 5 31.86 -62.48 -45.45
N LYS A 6 32.79 -62.59 -44.52
CA LYS A 6 32.95 -61.84 -43.28
C LYS A 6 34.44 -61.46 -43.26
N PHE A 7 34.75 -60.35 -42.58
CA PHE A 7 36.06 -59.98 -42.01
C PHE A 7 37.07 -59.18 -42.85
N LEU A 8 37.57 -58.12 -42.18
CA LEU A 8 38.71 -57.23 -42.47
C LEU A 8 38.54 -56.13 -43.53
N SER A 9 38.09 -54.96 -43.08
CA SER A 9 38.72 -53.69 -43.49
C SER A 9 38.79 -52.77 -42.27
N LEU A 10 39.99 -52.78 -41.69
CA LEU A 10 40.48 -52.00 -40.56
C LEU A 10 41.33 -50.86 -41.16
N CYS A 11 41.15 -49.65 -40.65
CA CYS A 11 42.11 -48.53 -40.68
C CYS A 11 42.54 -47.95 -42.04
N LEU A 12 41.88 -46.85 -42.46
CA LEU A 12 42.51 -45.54 -42.76
C LEU A 12 41.42 -44.63 -43.37
N LEU A 13 40.79 -43.78 -42.56
CA LEU A 13 40.08 -42.58 -43.02
C LEU A 13 40.01 -41.60 -41.83
N LEU A 14 41.20 -41.11 -41.50
CA LEU A 14 41.45 -39.98 -40.60
C LEU A 14 42.17 -38.94 -41.44
N SER A 15 41.45 -37.92 -41.90
CA SER A 15 42.06 -36.62 -42.24
C SER A 15 40.98 -35.55 -42.40
N PHE A 16 40.79 -34.80 -41.30
CA PHE A 16 40.50 -33.38 -41.26
C PHE A 16 39.47 -32.81 -42.26
N VAL A 17 38.20 -32.78 -41.83
CA VAL A 17 37.32 -31.66 -42.23
C VAL A 17 37.38 -30.65 -41.08
N LEU A 18 38.41 -29.80 -41.10
CA LEU A 18 38.35 -28.54 -40.37
C LEU A 18 37.33 -27.66 -41.08
N PRO A 19 36.36 -27.04 -40.38
CA PRO A 19 35.77 -25.84 -40.95
C PRO A 19 36.91 -24.84 -41.09
N VAL A 20 37.26 -24.49 -42.32
CA VAL A 20 38.02 -23.27 -42.58
C VAL A 20 37.10 -22.12 -42.21
N GLN A 21 37.01 -21.82 -40.92
CA GLN A 21 36.70 -20.47 -40.49
C GLN A 21 37.87 -19.64 -40.98
N ALA A 22 37.65 -18.91 -42.07
CA ALA A 22 38.46 -17.76 -42.38
C ALA A 22 38.35 -16.81 -41.18
N LYS A 23 39.33 -16.90 -40.28
CA LYS A 23 39.59 -15.87 -39.28
C LYS A 23 40.03 -14.63 -40.05
N VAL A 24 39.06 -13.81 -40.43
CA VAL A 24 39.33 -12.41 -40.69
C VAL A 24 39.39 -11.76 -39.31
N ASP A 25 40.50 -11.98 -38.60
CA ASP A 25 40.90 -11.16 -37.46
C ASP A 25 41.40 -9.82 -38.02
N ALA A 26 40.53 -9.09 -38.73
CA ALA A 26 40.61 -7.64 -38.77
C ALA A 26 40.01 -7.16 -37.44
N VAL A 27 40.74 -7.44 -36.34
CA VAL A 27 40.43 -6.90 -35.04
C VAL A 27 40.68 -5.41 -35.18
N MET A 28 39.64 -4.60 -35.29
CA MET A 28 39.80 -3.20 -34.89
C MET A 28 40.29 -3.28 -33.46
N ASN A 29 41.53 -2.82 -33.19
CA ASN A 29 42.06 -2.77 -31.84
C ASN A 29 41.02 -2.10 -30.95
N GLU A 30 40.48 -2.82 -29.98
CA GLU A 30 39.61 -2.21 -28.98
C GLU A 30 40.43 -1.10 -28.29
N PRO A 31 39.88 0.11 -28.14
CA PRO A 31 40.62 1.18 -27.51
C PRO A 31 40.86 0.85 -26.04
N ASP A 32 42.08 1.04 -25.54
CA ASP A 32 42.38 0.85 -24.12
C ASP A 32 41.66 1.90 -23.25
N GLN A 33 41.51 3.12 -23.78
CA GLN A 33 40.86 4.26 -23.14
C GLN A 33 39.83 4.88 -24.09
N VAL A 34 38.73 5.35 -23.51
CA VAL A 34 37.64 6.07 -24.21
C VAL A 34 37.15 7.22 -23.34
N TYR A 35 36.33 8.09 -23.91
CA TYR A 35 35.62 9.11 -23.15
C TYR A 35 34.25 8.60 -22.71
N LEU A 36 33.95 8.74 -21.43
CA LEU A 36 32.62 8.56 -20.85
C LEU A 36 32.00 9.94 -20.61
N PHE A 37 30.75 10.11 -21.02
CA PHE A 37 29.96 11.31 -20.80
C PHE A 37 28.76 11.01 -19.92
N SER A 38 28.69 11.66 -18.77
CA SER A 38 27.59 11.56 -17.80
C SER A 38 26.63 12.73 -17.94
N TYR A 39 25.33 12.45 -18.00
CA TYR A 39 24.31 13.49 -18.15
C TYR A 39 22.97 13.07 -17.55
N SER A 40 22.06 14.04 -17.46
CA SER A 40 20.62 13.82 -17.32
C SER A 40 19.89 14.67 -18.36
N ASN A 41 18.63 14.34 -18.65
CA ASN A 41 17.79 15.18 -19.50
C ASN A 41 17.61 16.56 -18.85
N ARG A 42 17.41 17.59 -19.69
CA ARG A 42 17.28 19.00 -19.24
C ARG A 42 16.16 19.23 -18.22
N ASP A 43 15.11 18.42 -18.26
CA ASP A 43 13.99 18.48 -17.31
C ASP A 43 14.28 17.83 -15.95
N GLY A 44 15.45 17.19 -15.81
CA GLY A 44 15.89 16.49 -14.61
C GLY A 44 15.22 15.14 -14.37
N ARG A 45 14.30 14.67 -15.23
CA ARG A 45 13.42 13.53 -14.94
C ARG A 45 13.98 12.16 -15.35
N SER A 46 15.22 12.11 -15.80
CA SER A 46 15.75 10.92 -16.47
C SER A 46 16.72 10.07 -15.67
N GLY A 47 17.16 10.55 -14.50
CA GLY A 47 18.30 9.99 -13.77
C GLY A 47 19.64 10.16 -14.49
N LEU A 48 20.69 9.55 -13.93
CA LEU A 48 22.05 9.55 -14.45
C LEU A 48 22.17 8.60 -15.64
N LYS A 49 22.59 9.13 -16.78
CA LYS A 49 22.77 8.44 -18.05
C LYS A 49 24.20 8.57 -18.56
N PHE A 50 24.57 7.64 -19.44
CA PHE A 50 25.90 7.61 -20.04
C PHE A 50 25.87 7.61 -21.58
N ALA A 51 26.88 8.23 -22.15
CA ALA A 51 27.31 8.04 -23.52
C ALA A 51 28.82 7.85 -23.56
N TRP A 52 29.34 7.27 -24.62
CA TRP A 52 30.78 7.07 -24.77
C TRP A 52 31.26 7.47 -26.16
N SER A 53 32.56 7.76 -26.27
CA SER A 53 33.20 8.15 -27.51
C SER A 53 34.65 7.67 -27.55
N PRO A 54 35.11 7.08 -28.66
CA PRO A 54 36.52 6.70 -28.82
C PRO A 54 37.44 7.90 -29.12
N ASP A 55 36.90 9.00 -29.65
CA ASP A 55 37.66 10.16 -30.15
C ASP A 55 37.26 11.48 -29.47
N GLY A 56 36.19 11.48 -28.67
CA GLY A 56 35.63 12.66 -28.02
C GLY A 56 34.72 13.50 -28.92
N GLU A 57 34.57 13.13 -30.19
CA GLU A 57 33.79 13.86 -31.20
C GLU A 57 32.50 13.09 -31.55
N LYS A 58 32.60 11.79 -31.83
CA LYS A 58 31.46 10.94 -32.17
C LYS A 58 30.96 10.18 -30.95
N TRP A 59 29.71 10.44 -30.57
CA TRP A 59 29.11 9.92 -29.35
C TRP A 59 28.10 8.80 -29.61
N PHE A 60 28.16 7.78 -28.76
CA PHE A 60 27.26 6.63 -28.77
C PHE A 60 26.55 6.54 -27.42
N SER A 61 25.23 6.35 -27.45
CA SER A 61 24.47 6.12 -26.22
C SER A 61 24.92 4.80 -25.56
N VAL A 62 25.07 4.80 -24.23
CA VAL A 62 25.23 3.57 -23.47
C VAL A 62 23.84 2.99 -23.19
N ALA A 63 23.62 1.75 -23.63
CA ALA A 63 22.40 0.98 -23.36
C ALA A 63 21.09 1.75 -23.62
N ASP A 64 21.00 2.41 -24.78
CA ASP A 64 19.83 3.19 -25.22
C ASP A 64 19.35 4.25 -24.20
N GLY A 65 20.27 4.81 -23.41
CA GLY A 65 19.96 5.84 -22.42
C GLY A 65 19.35 5.29 -21.13
N PHE A 66 19.75 4.07 -20.75
CA PHE A 66 19.45 3.47 -19.45
C PHE A 66 19.86 4.41 -18.29
N ALA A 67 19.02 4.50 -17.26
CA ALA A 67 19.28 5.30 -16.07
C ALA A 67 19.91 4.41 -14.98
N TYR A 68 21.11 4.78 -14.52
CA TYR A 68 21.89 3.98 -13.56
C TYR A 68 21.61 4.33 -12.10
N VAL A 69 21.20 5.56 -11.83
CA VAL A 69 20.69 6.03 -10.53
C VAL A 69 19.70 7.17 -10.75
N ASN A 70 18.62 7.18 -9.97
CA ASN A 70 17.60 8.23 -10.00
C ASN A 70 17.60 8.99 -8.68
N SER A 71 17.19 10.26 -8.71
CA SER A 71 17.03 11.05 -7.49
C SER A 71 15.87 10.51 -6.66
N ASP A 72 16.11 10.24 -5.37
CA ASP A 72 15.07 9.87 -4.42
C ASP A 72 14.56 11.08 -3.61
N PHE A 73 14.99 12.31 -3.93
CA PHE A 73 14.60 13.54 -3.24
C PHE A 73 13.15 13.97 -3.51
N GLY A 74 12.40 14.29 -2.46
CA GLY A 74 11.11 14.96 -2.57
C GLY A 74 9.92 14.09 -3.04
N PRO A 75 8.73 14.69 -3.18
CA PRO A 75 7.50 14.01 -3.62
C PRO A 75 7.59 13.31 -4.99
N TRP A 76 6.86 12.20 -5.14
CA TRP A 76 6.67 11.50 -6.40
C TRP A 76 6.07 12.42 -7.48
N GLY A 77 6.49 12.23 -8.73
CA GLY A 77 5.98 12.94 -9.91
C GLY A 77 6.42 14.40 -10.09
N ARG A 78 6.65 15.15 -9.01
CA ARG A 78 7.02 16.58 -9.06
C ARG A 78 8.46 16.91 -8.67
N ALA A 79 9.12 16.11 -7.83
CA ALA A 79 10.40 16.50 -7.22
C ALA A 79 11.55 15.49 -7.32
N LYS A 80 11.27 14.25 -7.74
CA LYS A 80 12.28 13.21 -8.00
C LYS A 80 13.14 13.58 -9.22
N THR A 81 13.99 14.60 -9.09
CA THR A 81 14.72 15.25 -10.19
C THR A 81 16.22 15.29 -9.97
N MET A 82 16.96 15.20 -11.07
CA MET A 82 18.42 15.22 -11.12
C MET A 82 18.90 16.20 -12.18
N PHE A 83 19.30 17.41 -11.77
CA PHE A 83 19.80 18.44 -12.68
C PHE A 83 21.32 18.46 -12.73
N LYS A 84 21.88 18.38 -13.94
CA LYS A 84 23.32 18.52 -14.24
C LYS A 84 24.24 17.66 -13.35
N PRO A 85 24.07 16.33 -13.35
CA PRO A 85 24.89 15.45 -12.51
C PRO A 85 26.36 15.52 -12.90
N HIS A 86 27.21 15.86 -11.92
CA HIS A 86 28.66 15.89 -12.03
C HIS A 86 29.24 14.61 -11.47
N LEU A 87 29.56 13.68 -12.36
CA LEU A 87 30.24 12.43 -12.02
C LEU A 87 31.76 12.63 -12.05
N THR A 88 32.43 12.18 -11.01
CA THR A 88 33.89 12.21 -10.86
C THR A 88 34.39 10.90 -10.28
N GLN A 89 35.64 10.55 -10.57
CA GLN A 89 36.30 9.38 -10.00
C GLN A 89 37.57 9.76 -9.24
N THR A 90 37.75 9.23 -8.04
CA THR A 90 38.95 9.40 -7.22
C THR A 90 40.08 8.50 -7.69
N ARG A 91 41.32 9.01 -7.67
CA ARG A 91 42.52 8.24 -8.04
C ARG A 91 43.00 7.30 -6.95
N ALA A 92 42.72 7.63 -5.69
CA ALA A 92 43.21 6.90 -4.53
C ALA A 92 42.60 5.50 -4.39
N ASP A 93 41.29 5.39 -4.63
CA ASP A 93 40.51 4.16 -4.42
C ASP A 93 39.62 3.79 -5.62
N GLY A 94 39.62 4.60 -6.68
CA GLY A 94 38.83 4.34 -7.89
C GLY A 94 37.32 4.54 -7.71
N LYS A 95 36.87 5.10 -6.58
CA LYS A 95 35.46 5.28 -6.25
C LYS A 95 34.83 6.39 -7.11
N TRP A 96 33.58 6.19 -7.50
CA TRP A 96 32.78 7.16 -8.23
C TRP A 96 31.95 8.01 -7.28
N HIS A 97 31.88 9.30 -7.58
CA HIS A 97 31.16 10.31 -6.82
C HIS A 97 30.29 11.12 -7.77
N CYS A 98 29.00 11.25 -7.47
CA CYS A 98 28.08 12.04 -8.27
C CYS A 98 27.42 13.11 -7.40
N ILE A 99 27.55 14.39 -7.80
CA ILE A 99 26.86 15.53 -7.18
C ILE A 99 25.89 16.13 -8.19
N TRP A 100 24.67 16.44 -7.79
CA TRP A 100 23.70 17.12 -8.66
C TRP A 100 22.80 18.08 -7.89
N ALA A 101 22.11 18.98 -8.60
CA ALA A 101 21.05 19.78 -8.02
C ALA A 101 19.74 18.97 -8.01
N ALA A 102 19.20 18.72 -6.82
CA ALA A 102 17.98 17.94 -6.64
C ALA A 102 16.72 18.76 -6.99
N THR A 103 16.82 20.09 -6.92
CA THR A 103 15.79 21.05 -7.32
C THR A 103 16.29 21.94 -8.45
N ASN A 104 15.37 22.58 -9.18
CA ASN A 104 15.73 23.45 -10.31
C ASN A 104 16.38 24.78 -9.88
N THR A 105 16.18 25.20 -8.63
CA THR A 105 16.82 26.37 -8.02
C THR A 105 18.28 26.08 -7.63
N GLY A 106 18.59 24.81 -7.34
CA GLY A 106 19.91 24.39 -6.85
C GLY A 106 20.09 24.59 -5.34
N GLU A 107 19.03 24.93 -4.61
CA GLU A 107 19.07 25.13 -3.15
C GLU A 107 19.15 23.81 -2.36
N ALA A 108 18.78 22.69 -2.99
CA ALA A 108 19.07 21.35 -2.49
C ALA A 108 20.01 20.63 -3.45
N LEU A 109 21.16 20.19 -2.94
CA LEU A 109 22.11 19.34 -3.65
C LEU A 109 22.03 17.92 -3.12
N ALA A 110 22.43 16.98 -3.97
CA ALA A 110 22.46 15.58 -3.66
C ALA A 110 23.81 14.98 -4.00
N TYR A 111 24.21 13.97 -3.24
CA TYR A 111 25.48 13.27 -3.36
C TYR A 111 25.26 11.77 -3.21
N VAL A 112 25.92 11.01 -4.07
CA VAL A 112 25.93 9.55 -4.01
C VAL A 112 27.29 9.04 -4.46
N THR A 113 27.67 7.85 -3.98
CA THR A 113 28.88 7.19 -4.41
C THR A 113 28.61 5.79 -4.95
N SER A 114 29.55 5.29 -5.76
CA SER A 114 29.51 3.94 -6.30
C SER A 114 30.93 3.39 -6.47
N PRO A 115 31.19 2.11 -6.13
CA PRO A 115 32.46 1.49 -6.44
C PRO A 115 32.62 1.17 -7.95
N ASP A 116 31.52 1.03 -8.71
CA ASP A 116 31.54 0.37 -10.03
C ASP A 116 30.50 0.89 -11.05
N LEU A 117 29.82 2.00 -10.74
CA LEU A 117 28.70 2.59 -11.48
C LEU A 117 27.44 1.70 -11.58
N GLN A 118 27.38 0.60 -10.85
CA GLN A 118 26.28 -0.37 -10.87
C GLN A 118 25.60 -0.45 -9.50
N LYS A 119 26.39 -0.52 -8.43
CA LYS A 119 25.93 -0.47 -7.05
C LYS A 119 26.10 0.95 -6.52
N TRP A 120 25.05 1.54 -5.98
CA TRP A 120 25.07 2.91 -5.46
C TRP A 120 24.83 2.89 -3.94
N GLU A 121 25.52 3.76 -3.20
CA GLU A 121 25.24 3.98 -1.78
C GLU A 121 23.96 4.81 -1.59
N ALA A 122 23.50 4.96 -0.35
CA ALA A 122 22.33 5.79 -0.04
C ALA A 122 22.61 7.25 -0.39
N GLN A 123 21.60 7.94 -0.93
CA GLN A 123 21.73 9.33 -1.34
C GLN A 123 21.79 10.24 -0.12
N LYS A 124 22.68 11.24 -0.17
CA LYS A 124 22.80 12.28 0.86
C LYS A 124 22.39 13.61 0.27
N TYR A 125 21.66 14.40 1.05
CA TYR A 125 21.15 15.71 0.64
C TYR A 125 21.73 16.81 1.51
N PHE A 126 22.13 17.92 0.90
CA PHE A 126 22.85 18.99 1.58
C PHE A 126 22.65 20.34 0.89
N SER A 127 22.93 21.42 1.62
CA SER A 127 22.84 22.78 1.08
C SER A 127 24.09 23.14 0.24
N PRO A 128 24.00 24.10 -0.69
CA PRO A 128 25.17 24.59 -1.44
C PRO A 128 26.35 25.03 -0.57
N ALA A 129 26.08 25.55 0.63
CA ALA A 129 27.11 25.96 1.59
C ALA A 129 27.98 24.79 2.08
N GLU A 130 27.48 23.55 2.02
CA GLU A 130 28.16 22.35 2.50
C GLU A 130 28.85 21.56 1.39
N ARG A 131 28.82 22.05 0.15
CA ARG A 131 29.36 21.35 -1.03
C ARG A 131 30.80 20.89 -0.86
N SER A 132 31.65 21.70 -0.22
CA SER A 132 33.06 21.36 0.03
C SER A 132 33.27 20.13 0.93
N LYS A 133 32.26 19.70 1.69
CA LYS A 133 32.30 18.47 2.50
C LYS A 133 32.17 17.20 1.63
N TYR A 134 31.48 17.31 0.50
CA TYR A 134 31.13 16.18 -0.36
C TYR A 134 31.96 16.12 -1.65
N GLU A 135 32.63 17.21 -2.02
CA GLU A 135 33.51 17.23 -3.18
C GLU A 135 34.74 16.32 -2.97
N PRO A 136 34.91 15.29 -3.82
CA PRO A 136 36.06 14.41 -3.73
C PRO A 136 37.36 15.15 -4.07
N LYS A 137 38.44 14.78 -3.38
CA LYS A 137 39.80 15.27 -3.65
C LYS A 137 40.56 14.27 -4.52
N ASP A 138 41.59 14.75 -5.22
CA ASP A 138 42.45 13.92 -6.09
C ASP A 138 41.65 13.08 -7.12
N VAL A 139 40.88 13.79 -7.95
CA VAL A 139 40.04 13.18 -8.98
C VAL A 139 40.71 13.15 -10.35
N PHE A 140 40.26 12.22 -11.21
CA PHE A 140 40.53 12.30 -12.63
C PHE A 140 39.90 13.59 -13.23
N PRO A 141 40.56 14.25 -14.19
CA PRO A 141 40.04 15.49 -14.77
C PRO A 141 38.70 15.24 -15.48
N THR A 142 37.73 16.11 -15.24
CA THR A 142 36.45 16.13 -15.95
C THR A 142 36.31 17.43 -16.74
N THR A 143 35.62 17.37 -17.88
CA THR A 143 35.38 18.53 -18.76
C THR A 143 33.89 18.64 -19.05
N GLU A 144 33.30 19.81 -18.77
CA GLU A 144 31.92 20.09 -19.17
C GLU A 144 31.81 20.19 -20.70
N LYS A 145 30.81 19.54 -21.30
CA LYS A 145 30.65 19.49 -22.76
C LYS A 145 29.17 19.46 -23.16
N LYS A 146 28.90 20.00 -24.35
CA LYS A 146 27.63 19.78 -25.08
C LYS A 146 27.88 18.81 -26.22
N ILE A 147 27.05 17.78 -26.33
CA ILE A 147 27.18 16.74 -27.35
C ILE A 147 25.82 16.40 -27.95
N VAL A 148 25.81 15.79 -29.13
CA VAL A 148 24.59 15.28 -29.77
C VAL A 148 24.58 13.77 -29.68
N ILE A 149 23.56 13.21 -29.02
CA ILE A 149 23.34 11.75 -28.94
C ILE A 149 21.94 11.47 -29.49
N ASN A 150 21.82 10.53 -30.43
CA ASN A 150 20.54 10.16 -31.05
C ASN A 150 19.73 11.36 -31.58
N GLY A 151 20.42 12.38 -32.10
CA GLY A 151 19.79 13.60 -32.64
C GLY A 151 19.36 14.64 -31.60
N HIS A 152 19.62 14.40 -30.32
CA HIS A 152 19.31 15.33 -29.23
C HIS A 152 20.58 15.92 -28.61
N GLU A 153 20.61 17.24 -28.43
CA GLU A 153 21.68 17.92 -27.68
C GLU A 153 21.55 17.63 -26.19
N GLN A 154 22.67 17.23 -25.57
CA GLN A 154 22.79 16.95 -24.15
C GLN A 154 23.94 17.76 -23.55
N GLU A 155 23.79 18.17 -22.30
CA GLU A 155 24.81 18.88 -21.52
C GLU A 155 25.24 17.98 -20.35
N GLY A 156 26.54 17.91 -20.07
CA GLY A 156 27.07 16.99 -19.07
C GLY A 156 28.57 17.04 -18.95
N TRP A 157 29.14 16.01 -18.34
CA TRP A 157 30.56 15.95 -17.97
C TRP A 157 31.25 14.78 -18.66
N MET A 158 32.42 15.05 -19.23
CA MET A 158 33.26 14.07 -19.91
C MET A 158 34.48 13.72 -19.05
N GLN A 159 34.79 12.42 -18.94
CA GLN A 159 35.99 11.89 -18.29
C GLN A 159 36.59 10.78 -19.17
N GLU A 160 37.92 10.67 -19.20
CA GLU A 160 38.61 9.53 -19.80
C GLU A 160 38.53 8.30 -18.86
N VAL A 161 38.21 7.13 -19.42
CA VAL A 161 38.03 5.87 -18.68
C VAL A 161 38.54 4.67 -19.49
N PRO A 162 38.91 3.56 -18.83
CA PRO A 162 39.15 2.30 -19.52
C PRO A 162 37.90 1.84 -20.27
N TYR A 163 38.06 1.32 -21.49
CA TYR A 163 36.92 0.81 -22.27
C TYR A 163 36.15 -0.32 -21.57
N ALA A 164 36.86 -1.11 -20.75
CA ALA A 164 36.26 -2.14 -19.89
C ALA A 164 35.18 -1.59 -18.93
N THR A 165 35.31 -0.34 -18.48
CA THR A 165 34.28 0.32 -17.65
C THR A 165 32.99 0.47 -18.43
N VAL A 166 33.07 0.95 -19.69
CA VAL A 166 31.91 1.09 -20.59
C VAL A 166 31.27 -0.27 -20.87
N GLN A 167 32.08 -1.29 -21.16
CA GLN A 167 31.59 -2.66 -21.37
C GLN A 167 30.86 -3.20 -20.13
N SER A 168 31.35 -2.92 -18.92
CA SER A 168 30.72 -3.37 -17.68
C SER A 168 29.35 -2.75 -17.47
N ILE A 169 29.22 -1.43 -17.64
CA ILE A 169 27.92 -0.74 -17.46
C ILE A 169 26.91 -1.13 -18.55
N ILE A 170 27.36 -1.43 -19.77
CA ILE A 170 26.48 -1.98 -20.83
C ILE A 170 25.94 -3.35 -20.39
N ARG A 171 26.80 -4.27 -19.97
CA ARG A 171 26.38 -5.61 -19.50
C ARG A 171 25.38 -5.54 -18.34
N PHE A 172 25.61 -4.63 -17.39
CA PHE A 172 24.67 -4.40 -16.28
C PHE A 172 23.29 -3.95 -16.78
N ALA A 173 23.24 -2.96 -17.67
CA ALA A 173 21.98 -2.47 -18.22
C ALA A 173 21.26 -3.52 -19.06
N GLU A 174 21.99 -4.34 -19.83
CA GLU A 174 21.43 -5.47 -20.57
C GLU A 174 20.83 -6.53 -19.64
N ALA A 175 21.50 -6.86 -18.53
CA ALA A 175 20.97 -7.79 -17.52
C ALA A 175 19.69 -7.24 -16.86
N LYS A 176 19.65 -5.94 -16.54
CA LYS A 176 18.45 -5.27 -16.02
C LYS A 176 17.32 -5.25 -17.06
N LYS A 177 17.62 -4.98 -18.34
CA LYS A 177 16.66 -5.02 -19.45
C LYS A 177 16.07 -6.42 -19.65
N TYR A 178 16.90 -7.46 -19.55
CA TYR A 178 16.43 -8.85 -19.58
C TYR A 178 15.48 -9.14 -18.42
N ARG A 179 15.85 -8.78 -17.18
CA ARG A 179 14.97 -8.94 -16.01
C ARG A 179 13.66 -8.17 -16.17
N GLN A 180 13.71 -6.94 -16.68
CA GLN A 180 12.49 -6.16 -16.97
C GLN A 180 11.62 -6.84 -18.03
N SER A 181 12.21 -7.50 -19.03
CA SER A 181 11.43 -8.25 -20.03
C SER A 181 10.70 -9.46 -19.44
N LEU A 182 11.29 -10.11 -18.41
CA LEU A 182 10.61 -11.17 -17.65
C LEU A 182 9.47 -10.61 -16.79
N ASN A 183 9.71 -9.47 -16.13
CA ASN A 183 8.68 -8.81 -15.31
C ASN A 183 7.48 -8.36 -16.16
N ALA A 184 7.74 -7.89 -17.38
CA ALA A 184 6.74 -7.45 -18.34
C ALA A 184 6.00 -8.61 -19.05
N GLU A 185 6.25 -9.88 -18.68
CA GLU A 185 5.46 -10.99 -19.19
C GLU A 185 4.00 -10.89 -18.75
N ARG A 186 3.10 -11.14 -19.71
CA ARG A 186 1.66 -11.05 -19.58
C ARG A 186 0.96 -12.18 -20.32
N THR A 187 -0.29 -12.44 -19.96
CA THR A 187 -1.12 -13.47 -20.61
C THR A 187 -1.44 -13.14 -22.07
N GLU A 188 -1.39 -11.86 -22.46
CA GLU A 188 -1.60 -11.46 -23.86
C GLU A 188 -0.57 -12.07 -24.83
N GLN A 189 0.60 -12.48 -24.32
CA GLN A 189 1.67 -13.11 -25.09
C GLN A 189 1.54 -14.65 -25.12
N ASP A 190 0.65 -15.23 -24.31
CA ASP A 190 0.48 -16.69 -24.18
C ASP A 190 0.08 -17.40 -25.48
N PRO A 191 -0.75 -16.84 -26.38
CA PRO A 191 -1.04 -17.46 -27.68
C PRO A 191 0.21 -17.72 -28.52
N VAL A 192 1.26 -16.90 -28.35
CA VAL A 192 2.56 -17.09 -29.03
C VAL A 192 3.48 -17.95 -28.19
N ARG A 193 3.63 -17.65 -26.90
CA ARG A 193 4.51 -18.36 -25.94
C ARG A 193 4.16 -19.85 -25.85
N PHE A 194 2.87 -20.19 -25.92
CA PHE A 194 2.34 -21.54 -25.74
C PHE A 194 1.56 -22.06 -26.96
N ALA A 195 1.84 -21.55 -28.16
CA ALA A 195 1.11 -21.89 -29.40
C ALA A 195 0.95 -23.40 -29.66
N ASN A 196 1.89 -24.22 -29.21
CA ASN A 196 1.92 -25.67 -29.40
C ASN A 196 1.77 -26.47 -28.09
N LEU A 197 1.42 -25.80 -26.99
CA LEU A 197 1.26 -26.46 -25.70
C LEU A 197 -0.03 -27.29 -25.73
N LYS A 198 0.11 -28.58 -25.43
CA LYS A 198 -1.03 -29.49 -25.22
C LYS A 198 -1.44 -29.45 -23.74
N PRO A 199 -2.63 -29.98 -23.36
CA PRO A 199 -2.96 -30.20 -21.96
C PRO A 199 -1.80 -30.84 -21.20
N VAL A 200 -1.49 -30.27 -20.04
CA VAL A 200 -0.33 -30.65 -19.24
C VAL A 200 -0.77 -31.70 -18.22
N GLU A 201 -0.02 -32.78 -18.07
CA GLU A 201 -0.24 -33.71 -16.97
C GLU A 201 0.72 -33.36 -15.83
N ALA A 202 0.20 -33.29 -14.62
CA ALA A 202 0.95 -33.02 -13.40
C ALA A 202 0.77 -34.20 -12.42
N THR A 203 1.86 -34.70 -11.86
CA THR A 203 1.83 -35.55 -10.66
C THR A 203 2.30 -34.72 -9.49
N ILE A 204 1.44 -34.54 -8.50
CA ILE A 204 1.71 -33.79 -7.27
C ILE A 204 1.78 -34.80 -6.12
N ARG A 205 2.96 -34.98 -5.54
CA ARG A 205 3.16 -35.81 -4.35
C ARG A 205 3.37 -34.91 -3.14
N VAL A 206 2.39 -34.89 -2.26
CA VAL A 206 2.44 -34.19 -0.98
C VAL A 206 3.02 -35.14 0.04
N LYS A 207 4.02 -34.69 0.80
CA LYS A 207 4.69 -35.46 1.85
C LYS A 207 4.20 -34.96 3.20
N ALA A 208 3.14 -35.58 3.71
CA ALA A 208 2.53 -35.16 4.97
C ALA A 208 3.45 -35.40 6.18
N ASP A 209 4.42 -36.30 6.06
CA ASP A 209 5.47 -36.58 7.04
C ASP A 209 6.62 -35.56 7.05
N GLU A 210 6.73 -34.73 5.99
CA GLU A 210 7.67 -33.60 5.91
C GLU A 210 6.97 -32.26 6.19
N ALA A 211 6.05 -32.24 7.16
CA ALA A 211 5.35 -31.02 7.56
C ALA A 211 6.26 -30.03 8.32
N LYS A 212 6.08 -28.73 8.08
CA LYS A 212 6.69 -27.67 8.89
C LYS A 212 5.66 -26.68 9.40
N SER A 213 5.85 -26.17 10.61
CA SER A 213 5.01 -25.09 11.14
C SER A 213 5.19 -23.82 10.32
N ILE A 214 4.08 -23.15 10.03
CA ILE A 214 4.02 -21.84 9.39
C ILE A 214 3.15 -20.91 10.22
N SER A 215 3.19 -19.61 9.89
CA SER A 215 2.44 -18.59 10.61
C SER A 215 0.93 -18.84 10.62
N ASN A 216 0.31 -18.50 11.76
CA ASN A 216 -1.15 -18.42 11.92
C ASN A 216 -1.73 -17.07 11.45
N HIS A 217 -0.89 -16.12 11.03
CA HIS A 217 -1.24 -14.72 10.76
C HIS A 217 -1.11 -14.34 9.27
N LEU A 218 -0.89 -15.32 8.38
CA LEU A 218 -0.42 -15.05 7.03
C LEU A 218 -1.29 -14.05 6.24
N ILE A 219 -2.62 -14.11 6.37
CA ILE A 219 -3.54 -13.22 5.64
C ILE A 219 -4.17 -12.20 6.59
N GLY A 220 -3.89 -10.92 6.36
CA GLY A 220 -4.52 -9.79 7.04
C GLY A 220 -4.95 -8.70 6.07
N ILE A 221 -5.27 -7.52 6.60
CA ILE A 221 -5.66 -6.35 5.81
C ILE A 221 -4.82 -5.12 6.18
N PHE A 222 -4.53 -4.32 5.17
CA PHE A 222 -3.89 -3.01 5.30
C PHE A 222 -4.95 -1.93 5.17
N PHE A 223 -5.01 -0.97 6.09
CA PHE A 223 -5.91 0.17 5.99
C PHE A 223 -5.16 1.48 6.16
N GLU A 224 -5.26 2.31 5.14
CA GLU A 224 -5.01 3.74 5.21
C GLU A 224 -6.19 4.52 4.66
N ASP A 225 -6.38 5.74 5.15
CA ASP A 225 -7.37 6.65 4.56
C ASP A 225 -6.82 7.22 3.25
N ILE A 226 -6.91 6.42 2.19
CA ILE A 226 -6.71 6.78 0.78
C ILE A 226 -8.01 6.53 0.05
N ASN A 227 -8.28 7.23 -1.05
CA ASN A 227 -9.45 6.98 -1.91
C ASN A 227 -10.80 7.11 -1.19
N TYR A 228 -10.89 7.97 -0.17
CA TYR A 228 -12.05 8.13 0.72
C TYR A 228 -12.38 6.82 1.46
N ALA A 229 -11.36 6.04 1.82
CA ALA A 229 -11.53 4.77 2.52
C ALA A 229 -12.10 4.92 3.94
N ALA A 230 -11.81 6.01 4.66
CA ALA A 230 -12.41 6.30 5.96
C ALA A 230 -13.64 7.22 5.84
N ASP A 231 -13.42 8.54 5.77
CA ASP A 231 -14.50 9.54 5.66
C ASP A 231 -15.20 9.44 4.30
N GLY A 232 -16.51 9.18 4.32
CA GLY A 232 -17.29 8.86 3.12
C GLY A 232 -17.21 7.40 2.66
N GLY A 233 -16.44 6.57 3.38
CA GLY A 233 -16.22 5.15 3.10
C GLY A 233 -16.60 4.24 4.27
N LEU A 234 -15.59 3.64 4.90
CA LEU A 234 -15.76 2.66 5.98
C LEU A 234 -16.38 3.30 7.24
N TYR A 235 -16.10 4.57 7.51
CA TYR A 235 -16.72 5.30 8.60
C TYR A 235 -18.16 5.71 8.23
N ALA A 236 -19.14 5.40 9.08
CA ALA A 236 -20.56 5.48 8.68
C ALA A 236 -21.19 6.90 8.74
N GLU A 237 -20.41 7.95 8.98
CA GLU A 237 -20.91 9.33 8.96
C GLU A 237 -21.38 9.70 7.55
N LEU A 238 -22.60 10.24 7.45
CA LEU A 238 -23.21 10.61 6.16
C LEU A 238 -23.06 12.10 5.84
N ILE A 239 -22.70 12.93 6.83
CA ILE A 239 -22.51 14.37 6.66
C ILE A 239 -21.05 14.69 6.37
N GLN A 240 -20.80 15.25 5.19
CA GLN A 240 -19.47 15.74 4.82
C GLN A 240 -19.24 17.13 5.39
N ASN A 241 -18.01 17.39 5.87
CA ASN A 241 -17.64 18.66 6.50
C ASN A 241 -18.58 19.02 7.68
N ARG A 242 -18.81 18.05 8.57
CA ARG A 242 -19.80 18.11 9.64
C ARG A 242 -19.54 19.17 10.73
N ASP A 243 -18.30 19.61 10.83
CA ASP A 243 -17.73 20.51 11.84
C ASP A 243 -17.17 21.80 11.22
N PHE A 244 -17.32 21.99 9.90
CA PHE A 244 -16.91 23.21 9.20
C PHE A 244 -15.38 23.47 9.22
N GLU A 245 -14.57 22.44 9.48
CA GLU A 245 -13.11 22.55 9.62
C GLU A 245 -12.33 22.37 8.31
N TYR A 246 -13.02 22.17 7.18
CA TYR A 246 -12.35 22.05 5.89
C TYR A 246 -11.57 23.33 5.56
N ALA A 247 -10.32 23.18 5.12
CA ALA A 247 -9.44 24.30 4.78
C ALA A 247 -8.82 24.11 3.38
N PRO A 248 -8.58 25.20 2.60
CA PRO A 248 -8.02 25.05 1.25
C PRO A 248 -6.73 24.24 1.20
N THR A 249 -5.93 24.33 2.27
CA THR A 249 -4.68 23.58 2.45
C THR A 249 -4.86 22.07 2.43
N ASP A 250 -6.06 21.56 2.75
CA ASP A 250 -6.38 20.13 2.73
C ASP A 250 -6.32 19.55 1.31
N ARG A 251 -6.58 20.39 0.29
CA ARG A 251 -6.68 19.98 -1.12
C ARG A 251 -5.86 20.90 -2.03
N GLY A 252 -4.56 20.98 -1.76
CA GLY A 252 -3.62 21.70 -2.66
C GLY A 252 -3.93 23.19 -2.83
N ASN A 253 -4.46 23.84 -1.80
CA ASN A 253 -4.93 25.24 -1.79
C ASN A 253 -6.15 25.53 -2.69
N ASP A 254 -6.97 24.52 -2.99
CA ASP A 254 -8.27 24.72 -3.65
C ASP A 254 -9.18 25.59 -2.78
N GLN A 255 -9.45 26.82 -3.23
CA GLN A 255 -10.27 27.79 -2.49
C GLN A 255 -11.74 27.35 -2.35
N ASN A 256 -12.21 26.39 -3.14
CA ASN A 256 -13.55 25.81 -3.02
C ASN A 256 -13.62 24.71 -1.95
N TRP A 257 -12.47 24.25 -1.45
CA TRP A 257 -12.36 23.33 -0.34
C TRP A 257 -12.17 24.12 0.96
N ASN A 258 -13.26 24.65 1.51
CA ASN A 258 -13.23 25.52 2.69
C ASN A 258 -14.33 25.14 3.67
N SER A 259 -14.47 25.86 4.78
CA SER A 259 -15.45 25.60 5.83
C SER A 259 -16.91 25.50 5.37
N THR A 260 -17.26 26.00 4.19
CA THR A 260 -18.61 25.89 3.61
C THR A 260 -18.75 24.79 2.55
N HIS A 261 -17.68 24.03 2.28
CA HIS A 261 -17.72 22.91 1.34
C HIS A 261 -18.81 21.91 1.73
N SER A 262 -19.56 21.42 0.74
CA SER A 262 -20.75 20.55 0.90
C SER A 262 -21.94 21.20 1.60
N TRP A 263 -21.86 22.48 1.98
CA TRP A 263 -22.96 23.25 2.58
C TRP A 263 -23.47 24.35 1.64
N SER A 264 -24.79 24.54 1.61
CA SER A 264 -25.41 25.62 0.84
C SER A 264 -26.68 26.13 1.50
N VAL A 265 -27.09 27.35 1.14
CA VAL A 265 -28.39 27.91 1.54
C VAL A 265 -29.37 27.77 0.40
N ARG A 266 -30.55 27.20 0.68
CA ARG A 266 -31.68 27.14 -0.25
C ARG A 266 -32.74 28.16 0.21
N GLY A 267 -33.04 29.13 -0.64
CA GLY A 267 -33.96 30.25 -0.37
C GLY A 267 -33.23 31.60 -0.37
N GLU A 268 -33.97 32.70 -0.59
CA GLU A 268 -33.37 34.03 -0.86
C GLU A 268 -33.06 34.85 0.41
N ASN A 269 -33.66 34.51 1.56
CA ASN A 269 -33.58 35.31 2.80
C ASN A 269 -32.69 34.66 3.88
N GLY A 270 -31.72 33.85 3.45
CA GLY A 270 -30.78 33.16 4.33
C GLY A 270 -29.34 33.53 4.03
N LYS A 271 -28.50 33.55 5.05
CA LYS A 271 -27.06 33.70 4.91
C LYS A 271 -26.34 32.69 5.79
N LEU A 272 -25.35 32.02 5.19
CA LEU A 272 -24.39 31.19 5.90
C LEU A 272 -23.08 31.97 6.04
N SER A 273 -22.57 32.04 7.26
CA SER A 273 -21.22 32.51 7.57
C SER A 273 -20.56 31.56 8.57
N ILE A 274 -19.25 31.64 8.72
CA ILE A 274 -18.49 30.83 9.68
C ILE A 274 -17.95 31.76 10.76
N ALA A 275 -18.04 31.32 12.02
CA ALA A 275 -17.52 32.03 13.18
C ALA A 275 -16.59 31.10 13.99
N THR A 276 -15.76 31.70 14.84
CA THR A 276 -14.77 30.97 15.65
C THR A 276 -14.79 31.34 17.14
N GLU A 277 -15.62 32.33 17.49
CA GLU A 277 -15.71 32.86 18.85
C GLU A 277 -16.56 31.95 19.74
N ASN A 278 -15.99 31.54 20.88
CA ASN A 278 -16.64 30.64 21.84
C ASN A 278 -17.15 29.34 21.19
N PRO A 279 -16.26 28.54 20.59
CA PRO A 279 -16.62 27.28 19.95
C PRO A 279 -17.01 26.24 21.00
N ILE A 280 -17.49 25.08 20.55
CA ILE A 280 -17.76 23.94 21.44
C ILE A 280 -16.46 23.46 22.08
N HIS A 281 -15.39 23.45 21.28
CA HIS A 281 -14.07 23.04 21.71
C HIS A 281 -13.01 23.78 20.89
N PRO A 282 -11.86 24.19 21.48
CA PRO A 282 -10.83 24.93 20.74
C PRO A 282 -10.16 24.15 19.59
N ASN A 283 -10.19 22.81 19.62
CA ASN A 283 -9.62 21.97 18.56
C ASN A 283 -10.45 21.98 17.26
N ASN A 284 -11.75 22.29 17.36
CA ASN A 284 -12.69 22.45 16.25
C ASN A 284 -13.37 23.82 16.45
N SER A 285 -12.65 24.86 16.05
CA SER A 285 -13.03 26.23 16.34
C SER A 285 -14.13 26.76 15.43
N HIS A 286 -14.28 26.24 14.21
CA HIS A 286 -15.25 26.72 13.24
C HIS A 286 -16.66 26.22 13.57
N TYR A 287 -17.64 27.09 13.38
CA TYR A 287 -19.05 26.70 13.39
C TYR A 287 -19.85 27.57 12.41
N ALA A 288 -20.93 27.00 11.88
CA ALA A 288 -21.84 27.72 10.99
C ALA A 288 -22.73 28.68 11.78
N VAL A 289 -22.84 29.91 11.30
CA VAL A 289 -23.87 30.87 11.67
C VAL A 289 -24.86 30.96 10.52
N PHE A 290 -26.05 30.43 10.74
CA PHE A 290 -27.16 30.49 9.81
C PHE A 290 -28.10 31.62 10.22
N GLU A 291 -28.01 32.73 9.50
CA GLU A 291 -28.91 33.88 9.64
C GLU A 291 -30.15 33.67 8.77
N VAL A 292 -31.32 33.84 9.37
CA VAL A 292 -32.62 33.69 8.70
C VAL A 292 -33.44 34.95 8.93
N ASN A 293 -33.89 35.57 7.84
CA ASN A 293 -34.77 36.73 7.85
C ASN A 293 -36.19 36.29 7.49
N MET A 294 -37.09 36.34 8.48
CA MET A 294 -38.46 35.81 8.37
C MET A 294 -39.51 36.87 7.99
N PRO A 295 -40.66 36.45 7.41
CA PRO A 295 -41.06 35.07 7.10
C PRO A 295 -40.50 34.59 5.74
N ALA A 296 -39.64 33.58 5.76
CA ALA A 296 -39.08 32.98 4.55
C ALA A 296 -38.78 31.48 4.75
N GLU A 297 -39.12 30.67 3.76
CA GLU A 297 -38.76 29.25 3.73
C GLU A 297 -37.29 29.13 3.26
N VAL A 298 -36.38 29.11 4.23
CA VAL A 298 -34.93 29.03 3.99
C VAL A 298 -34.40 27.78 4.69
N SER A 299 -33.56 27.02 4.00
CA SER A 299 -32.92 25.83 4.55
C SER A 299 -31.40 25.89 4.39
N LEU A 300 -30.69 25.45 5.42
CA LEU A 300 -29.30 25.03 5.28
C LEU A 300 -29.28 23.60 4.74
N VAL A 301 -28.46 23.32 3.74
CA VAL A 301 -28.43 22.04 3.02
C VAL A 301 -27.02 21.46 3.04
N ASN A 302 -26.87 20.18 3.40
CA ASN A 302 -25.63 19.42 3.24
C ASN A 302 -25.79 18.32 2.19
N SER A 303 -24.86 18.24 1.25
CA SER A 303 -24.92 17.25 0.16
C SER A 303 -24.47 15.84 0.53
N GLY A 304 -23.87 15.63 1.70
CA GLY A 304 -23.15 14.41 2.03
C GLY A 304 -21.97 14.15 1.08
N PHE A 305 -21.45 12.92 1.12
CA PHE A 305 -20.37 12.46 0.25
C PHE A 305 -20.94 12.02 -1.12
N ASP A 306 -21.17 12.97 -2.02
CA ASP A 306 -21.85 12.82 -3.33
C ASP A 306 -23.33 12.42 -3.25
N GLY A 307 -23.98 12.73 -2.13
CA GLY A 307 -25.36 12.33 -1.83
C GLY A 307 -25.44 11.42 -0.61
N ILE A 308 -26.63 11.32 -0.04
CA ILE A 308 -26.93 10.50 1.12
C ILE A 308 -27.86 9.36 0.68
N ALA A 309 -27.36 8.13 0.79
CA ALA A 309 -28.18 6.95 0.55
C ALA A 309 -28.94 6.56 1.83
N VAL A 310 -30.26 6.41 1.71
CA VAL A 310 -31.12 5.88 2.77
C VAL A 310 -32.03 4.78 2.25
N LYS A 311 -32.35 3.85 3.15
CA LYS A 311 -33.23 2.71 2.87
C LYS A 311 -34.52 2.87 3.63
N LYS A 312 -35.63 2.60 2.96
CA LYS A 312 -36.98 2.62 3.52
C LYS A 312 -37.04 1.83 4.83
N GLU A 313 -37.77 2.37 5.80
CA GLU A 313 -37.98 1.85 7.16
C GLU A 313 -36.73 1.80 8.05
N GLU A 314 -35.54 2.09 7.52
CA GLU A 314 -34.34 2.23 8.33
C GLU A 314 -34.32 3.55 9.10
N LYS A 315 -33.57 3.52 10.21
CA LYS A 315 -33.48 4.61 11.17
C LYS A 315 -32.08 5.19 11.16
N TYR A 316 -32.02 6.51 11.26
CA TYR A 316 -30.79 7.29 11.25
C TYR A 316 -30.77 8.20 12.46
N ASP A 317 -29.69 8.13 13.24
CA ASP A 317 -29.44 8.98 14.39
C ASP A 317 -28.90 10.31 13.89
N PHE A 318 -29.74 11.35 13.99
CA PHE A 318 -29.36 12.72 13.70
C PHE A 318 -28.95 13.43 15.00
N SER A 319 -27.87 14.18 14.96
CA SER A 319 -27.51 15.11 16.03
C SER A 319 -26.79 16.34 15.52
N PHE A 320 -26.83 17.40 16.30
CA PHE A 320 -26.07 18.62 16.07
C PHE A 320 -26.00 19.40 17.37
N PHE A 321 -25.00 20.24 17.51
CA PHE A 321 -24.97 21.25 18.55
C PHE A 321 -25.53 22.56 18.00
N SER A 322 -26.28 23.26 18.83
CA SER A 322 -26.86 24.55 18.46
C SER A 322 -26.90 25.54 19.61
N LYS A 323 -26.82 26.82 19.28
CA LYS A 323 -27.14 27.95 20.15
C LYS A 323 -27.71 29.12 19.33
N MET A 324 -28.57 29.92 19.95
CA MET A 324 -29.07 31.17 19.39
C MET A 324 -28.10 32.29 19.73
N LEU A 325 -27.54 32.92 18.70
CA LEU A 325 -26.73 34.14 18.84
C LEU A 325 -27.63 35.37 18.91
N GLU A 326 -28.66 35.40 18.07
CA GLU A 326 -29.66 36.46 18.02
C GLU A 326 -31.08 35.88 17.93
N GLY A 327 -32.00 36.52 18.65
CA GLY A 327 -33.42 36.17 18.65
C GLY A 327 -33.81 35.09 19.66
N LYS A 328 -35.04 34.58 19.55
CA LYS A 328 -35.65 33.63 20.50
C LYS A 328 -35.54 32.17 20.05
N GLY A 329 -35.21 31.93 18.78
CA GLY A 329 -35.25 30.61 18.17
C GLY A 329 -36.68 30.05 18.10
N GLY A 330 -36.78 28.73 17.92
CA GLY A 330 -38.07 28.07 17.75
C GLY A 330 -37.95 26.63 17.23
N LYS A 331 -38.95 26.20 16.46
CA LYS A 331 -38.92 24.88 15.82
C LYS A 331 -38.06 24.87 14.56
N VAL A 332 -37.25 23.83 14.42
CA VAL A 332 -36.41 23.55 13.26
C VAL A 332 -36.79 22.18 12.74
N LYS A 333 -37.16 22.09 11.47
CA LYS A 333 -37.34 20.83 10.75
C LYS A 333 -35.98 20.38 10.24
N VAL A 334 -35.63 19.14 10.55
CA VAL A 334 -34.50 18.45 9.94
C VAL A 334 -35.07 17.37 9.04
N ALA A 335 -34.69 17.35 7.78
CA ALA A 335 -35.22 16.42 6.81
C ALA A 335 -34.14 15.88 5.89
N LEU A 336 -34.40 14.70 5.33
CA LEU A 336 -33.70 14.19 4.16
C LEU A 336 -34.60 14.42 2.95
N GLN A 337 -34.04 14.97 1.89
CA GLN A 337 -34.76 15.25 0.66
C GLN A 337 -33.98 14.73 -0.55
N THR A 338 -34.66 14.09 -1.49
CA THR A 338 -34.06 13.79 -2.81
C THR A 338 -33.76 15.08 -3.58
N LYS A 339 -32.97 15.01 -4.65
CA LYS A 339 -32.60 16.18 -5.46
C LYS A 339 -33.79 16.95 -6.05
N ASP A 340 -34.89 16.28 -6.34
CA ASP A 340 -36.15 16.88 -6.79
C ASP A 340 -36.99 17.50 -5.65
N GLY A 341 -36.47 17.49 -4.42
CA GLY A 341 -37.07 18.14 -3.26
C GLY A 341 -38.07 17.28 -2.49
N LYS A 342 -38.25 16.01 -2.86
CA LYS A 342 -39.16 15.11 -2.14
C LYS A 342 -38.58 14.73 -0.79
N GLU A 343 -39.34 14.96 0.27
CA GLU A 343 -38.97 14.57 1.63
C GLU A 343 -39.05 13.05 1.82
N VAL A 344 -37.97 12.45 2.30
CA VAL A 344 -37.85 10.99 2.50
C VAL A 344 -37.68 10.60 3.96
N ALA A 345 -37.31 11.54 4.84
CA ALA A 345 -37.34 11.39 6.30
C ALA A 345 -37.41 12.77 6.94
N MET A 346 -37.99 12.90 8.15
CA MET A 346 -37.95 14.17 8.89
C MET A 346 -38.09 14.01 10.40
N ALA A 347 -37.65 15.03 11.12
CA ALA A 347 -37.98 15.27 12.51
C ALA A 347 -38.05 16.78 12.78
N VAL A 348 -38.72 17.17 13.87
CA VAL A 348 -38.79 18.56 14.31
C VAL A 348 -38.17 18.70 15.69
N LEU A 349 -37.20 19.60 15.80
CA LEU A 349 -36.45 19.89 17.02
C LEU A 349 -36.75 21.31 17.51
N SER A 350 -36.49 21.55 18.79
CA SER A 350 -36.70 22.86 19.42
C SER A 350 -35.35 23.48 19.77
N VAL A 351 -35.02 24.62 19.16
CA VAL A 351 -33.75 25.30 19.37
C VAL A 351 -34.02 26.70 19.90
N THR A 352 -33.75 26.92 21.19
CA THR A 352 -34.04 28.18 21.90
C THR A 352 -32.94 28.57 22.90
N SER A 353 -31.90 27.74 23.04
CA SER A 353 -30.82 27.94 24.00
C SER A 353 -29.85 29.02 23.54
N LYS A 354 -29.35 29.85 24.45
CA LYS A 354 -28.22 30.76 24.19
C LYS A 354 -26.85 30.11 24.39
N GLU A 355 -26.82 28.99 25.11
CA GLU A 355 -25.64 28.15 25.30
C GLU A 355 -25.65 26.98 24.32
N TRP A 356 -24.46 26.48 23.97
CA TRP A 356 -24.31 25.28 23.16
C TRP A 356 -25.05 24.09 23.78
N LYS A 357 -25.98 23.50 23.01
CA LYS A 357 -26.69 22.27 23.41
C LYS A 357 -26.71 21.27 22.27
N LYS A 358 -26.36 20.02 22.59
CA LYS A 358 -26.53 18.90 21.68
C LYS A 358 -28.02 18.51 21.60
N GLN A 359 -28.57 18.56 20.40
CA GLN A 359 -29.92 18.10 20.09
C GLN A 359 -29.82 16.78 19.33
N ARG A 360 -30.84 15.92 19.47
CA ARG A 360 -30.88 14.59 18.84
C ARG A 360 -32.27 14.28 18.32
N ALA A 361 -32.35 13.61 17.18
CA ALA A 361 -33.56 13.03 16.64
C ALA A 361 -33.24 11.68 15.98
N VAL A 362 -34.27 10.86 15.79
CA VAL A 362 -34.20 9.69 14.91
C VAL A 362 -35.02 10.00 13.67
N LEU A 363 -34.38 9.95 12.51
CA LEU A 363 -35.04 10.04 11.22
C LEU A 363 -35.37 8.62 10.75
N THR A 364 -36.65 8.34 10.46
CA THR A 364 -37.06 7.07 9.84
C THR A 364 -37.36 7.34 8.38
N ALA A 365 -36.69 6.64 7.47
CA ALA A 365 -36.89 6.82 6.05
C ALA A 365 -38.23 6.21 5.60
N TYR A 366 -39.06 6.98 4.90
CA TYR A 366 -40.35 6.53 4.37
C TYR A 366 -40.22 5.80 3.03
N GLN A 367 -39.08 5.98 2.35
CA GLN A 367 -38.75 5.40 1.06
C GLN A 367 -37.23 5.30 0.89
N ASP A 368 -36.79 4.53 -0.11
CA ASP A 368 -35.40 4.53 -0.54
C ASP A 368 -35.05 5.86 -1.23
N ALA A 369 -33.81 6.28 -1.05
CA ALA A 369 -33.17 7.34 -1.83
C ALA A 369 -31.67 7.07 -1.92
N THR A 370 -31.06 7.37 -3.06
CA THR A 370 -29.63 7.11 -3.28
C THR A 370 -28.79 8.38 -3.25
N ASP A 371 -29.43 9.54 -3.35
CA ASP A 371 -28.80 10.84 -3.58
C ASP A 371 -29.48 11.96 -2.77
N ALA A 372 -30.03 11.62 -1.59
CA ALA A 372 -30.66 12.60 -0.73
C ALA A 372 -29.67 13.64 -0.21
N VAL A 373 -30.19 14.76 0.27
CA VAL A 373 -29.46 15.81 0.97
C VAL A 373 -30.10 16.02 2.34
N LEU A 374 -29.30 16.42 3.33
CA LEU A 374 -29.81 16.87 4.62
C LEU A 374 -30.28 18.32 4.49
N THR A 375 -31.46 18.64 5.00
CA THR A 375 -31.95 20.02 5.12
C THR A 375 -32.29 20.38 6.57
N ILE A 376 -31.95 21.59 6.97
CA ILE A 376 -32.26 22.18 8.29
C ILE A 376 -33.05 23.47 8.04
N THR A 377 -34.34 23.45 8.32
CA THR A 377 -35.32 24.50 7.97
C THR A 377 -36.00 25.05 9.22
N PRO A 378 -35.79 26.31 9.61
CA PRO A 378 -36.59 26.96 10.65
C PRO A 378 -38.06 27.09 10.24
N LEU A 379 -39.00 26.70 11.11
CA LEU A 379 -40.43 26.65 10.77
C LEU A 379 -41.26 27.85 11.26
N VAL A 380 -40.90 28.45 12.40
CA VAL A 380 -41.74 29.46 13.07
C VAL A 380 -40.87 30.52 13.74
N TRP A 381 -40.08 31.22 12.94
CA TRP A 381 -39.18 32.27 13.40
C TRP A 381 -39.75 33.64 12.99
N MET A 382 -39.53 34.68 13.80
CA MET A 382 -39.98 36.03 13.51
C MET A 382 -38.81 37.01 13.58
N GLY A 383 -38.74 37.91 12.61
CA GLY A 383 -37.61 38.83 12.46
C GLY A 383 -36.31 38.12 12.09
N THR A 384 -35.20 38.82 12.23
CA THR A 384 -33.85 38.29 12.06
C THR A 384 -33.51 37.37 13.24
N GLN A 385 -33.01 36.18 12.93
CA GLN A 385 -32.51 35.21 13.90
C GLN A 385 -31.16 34.69 13.43
N GLN A 386 -30.25 34.44 14.36
CA GLN A 386 -28.95 33.84 14.06
C GLN A 386 -28.76 32.54 14.83
N LEU A 387 -28.68 31.45 14.09
CA LEU A 387 -28.51 30.10 14.59
C LEU A 387 -27.06 29.65 14.42
N ALA A 388 -26.35 29.42 15.51
CA ALA A 388 -25.07 28.74 15.45
C ALA A 388 -25.29 27.21 15.44
N LEU A 389 -24.57 26.51 14.57
CA LEU A 389 -24.64 25.07 14.32
C LEU A 389 -23.23 24.50 14.22
N ASP A 390 -23.00 23.35 14.84
CA ASP A 390 -21.71 22.66 14.78
C ASP A 390 -21.89 21.16 15.04
N MET A 391 -20.92 20.34 14.63
CA MET A 391 -20.88 18.89 14.77
C MET A 391 -22.20 18.23 14.31
N VAL A 392 -22.65 18.59 13.11
CA VAL A 392 -23.88 18.06 12.50
C VAL A 392 -23.63 16.66 11.98
N SER A 393 -24.29 15.67 12.54
CA SER A 393 -24.01 14.26 12.27
C SER A 393 -25.28 13.49 11.93
N LEU A 394 -25.16 12.58 10.99
CA LEU A 394 -26.21 11.64 10.62
C LEU A 394 -25.60 10.25 10.45
N PHE A 395 -25.94 9.33 11.34
CA PHE A 395 -25.45 7.96 11.31
C PHE A 395 -26.59 6.97 11.07
N PRO A 396 -26.41 5.91 10.26
CA PRO A 396 -27.34 4.79 10.27
C PRO A 396 -27.31 4.10 11.64
N GLN A 397 -28.48 3.68 12.16
CA GLN A 397 -28.51 2.84 13.37
C GLN A 397 -27.96 1.43 13.13
N LYS A 398 -27.98 0.97 11.87
CA LYS A 398 -27.45 -0.33 11.44
C LYS A 398 -25.97 -0.21 11.03
N THR A 399 -25.11 0.16 11.97
CA THR A 399 -23.65 0.03 11.80
C THR A 399 -23.20 -1.41 11.98
N PHE A 400 -21.98 -1.72 11.53
CA PHE A 400 -21.36 -3.02 11.79
C PHE A 400 -21.35 -3.33 13.29
N LYS A 401 -21.87 -4.50 13.66
CA LYS A 401 -22.08 -4.95 15.06
C LYS A 401 -22.85 -3.95 15.96
N GLY A 402 -23.57 -2.98 15.38
CA GLY A 402 -24.34 -1.98 16.12
C GLY A 402 -23.48 -1.01 16.94
N ARG A 403 -22.20 -0.82 16.59
CA ARG A 403 -21.31 0.13 17.27
C ARG A 403 -21.75 1.58 17.03
N LYS A 404 -21.88 2.38 18.09
CA LYS A 404 -22.04 3.84 17.96
C LYS A 404 -20.77 4.45 17.40
N ASN A 405 -20.88 5.51 16.59
CA ASN A 405 -19.73 6.07 15.86
C ASN A 405 -19.03 4.99 15.00
N GLY A 406 -19.79 3.97 14.58
CA GLY A 406 -19.25 2.74 14.03
C GLY A 406 -19.06 2.78 12.52
N LEU A 407 -18.87 1.58 11.97
CA LEU A 407 -18.52 1.41 10.57
C LEU A 407 -19.72 1.09 9.70
N ARG A 408 -19.61 1.45 8.43
CA ARG A 408 -20.58 1.16 7.38
C ARG A 408 -20.67 -0.37 7.21
N ALA A 409 -21.86 -0.90 7.44
CA ALA A 409 -22.04 -2.34 7.72
C ALA A 409 -21.68 -3.26 6.54
N ASP A 410 -22.00 -2.88 5.31
CA ASP A 410 -21.71 -3.67 4.10
C ASP A 410 -20.19 -3.72 3.79
N LEU A 411 -19.50 -2.58 3.86
CA LEU A 411 -18.03 -2.53 3.72
C LEU A 411 -17.33 -3.31 4.83
N ALA A 412 -17.68 -3.05 6.09
CA ALA A 412 -17.07 -3.74 7.23
C ALA A 412 -17.32 -5.26 7.20
N GLN A 413 -18.52 -5.71 6.78
CA GLN A 413 -18.79 -7.13 6.60
C GLN A 413 -17.96 -7.73 5.46
N THR A 414 -17.83 -7.02 4.33
CA THR A 414 -16.98 -7.46 3.21
C THR A 414 -15.53 -7.64 3.67
N LEU A 415 -15.01 -6.75 4.52
CA LEU A 415 -13.68 -6.92 5.10
C LEU A 415 -13.61 -8.08 6.09
N ALA A 416 -14.62 -8.24 6.94
CA ALA A 416 -14.68 -9.34 7.90
C ALA A 416 -14.76 -10.71 7.21
N ASP A 417 -15.44 -10.81 6.05
CA ASP A 417 -15.60 -12.05 5.29
C ASP A 417 -14.26 -12.60 4.76
N LEU A 418 -13.23 -11.75 4.60
CA LEU A 418 -11.85 -12.19 4.31
C LEU A 418 -11.27 -13.08 5.42
N HIS A 419 -11.83 -13.04 6.63
CA HIS A 419 -11.27 -13.60 7.86
C HIS A 419 -9.81 -13.12 8.10
N PRO A 420 -9.54 -11.80 8.12
CA PRO A 420 -8.20 -11.30 8.34
C PRO A 420 -7.69 -11.67 9.74
N ARG A 421 -6.43 -12.08 9.84
CA ARG A 421 -5.78 -12.40 11.13
C ARG A 421 -5.24 -11.17 11.85
N PHE A 422 -5.01 -10.10 11.10
CA PHE A 422 -4.56 -8.83 11.64
C PHE A 422 -5.03 -7.67 10.76
N MET A 423 -4.98 -6.45 11.30
CA MET A 423 -5.25 -5.22 10.56
C MET A 423 -4.17 -4.16 10.83
N ARG A 424 -3.47 -3.72 9.78
CA ARG A 424 -2.53 -2.58 9.82
C ARG A 424 -3.29 -1.25 9.70
N PHE A 425 -2.98 -0.28 10.58
CA PHE A 425 -3.63 1.05 10.64
C PHE A 425 -2.70 2.06 11.34
N PRO A 426 -2.76 3.39 11.09
CA PRO A 426 -3.52 4.08 10.05
C PRO A 426 -2.88 3.96 8.67
N GLY A 427 -1.81 3.17 8.55
CA GLY A 427 -1.29 2.66 7.30
C GLY A 427 -0.64 3.70 6.38
N GLY A 428 0.38 3.22 5.67
CA GLY A 428 1.03 3.87 4.55
C GLY A 428 1.54 5.27 4.86
N CYS A 429 1.48 6.09 3.83
CA CYS A 429 1.97 7.47 3.89
C CYS A 429 1.21 8.33 4.91
N VAL A 430 -0.04 7.99 5.25
CA VAL A 430 -0.86 8.72 6.23
C VAL A 430 -0.26 8.68 7.63
N ALA A 431 0.37 7.59 8.04
CA ALA A 431 1.06 7.51 9.34
C ALA A 431 2.21 8.52 9.46
N HIS A 432 2.93 8.75 8.36
CA HIS A 432 4.06 9.68 8.27
C HIS A 432 3.67 11.14 8.05
N GLY A 433 2.49 11.38 7.50
CA GLY A 433 2.00 12.72 7.20
C GLY A 433 2.70 13.41 6.02
N ASP A 434 2.08 14.46 5.51
CA ASP A 434 2.69 15.40 4.57
C ASP A 434 3.49 16.45 5.36
N GLY A 435 4.65 16.03 5.86
CA GLY A 435 5.56 16.81 6.71
C GLY A 435 5.47 16.40 8.18
N ILE A 436 6.49 16.75 8.98
CA ILE A 436 6.58 16.38 10.41
C ILE A 436 5.35 16.86 11.20
N ASP A 437 4.87 18.07 10.92
CA ASP A 437 3.73 18.67 11.62
C ASP A 437 2.39 18.01 11.28
N ASN A 438 2.39 17.10 10.29
CA ASN A 438 1.22 16.35 9.85
C ASN A 438 1.36 14.84 10.11
N ILE A 439 2.39 14.37 10.83
CA ILE A 439 2.46 12.99 11.33
C ILE A 439 1.14 12.63 12.03
N TYR A 440 0.66 11.40 11.84
CA TYR A 440 -0.61 10.98 12.40
C TYR A 440 -0.56 10.94 13.94
N ASP A 441 -1.16 11.95 14.56
CA ASP A 441 -1.33 12.03 16.00
C ASP A 441 -2.50 11.14 16.45
N TRP A 442 -2.18 10.02 17.12
CA TRP A 442 -3.21 9.10 17.59
C TRP A 442 -4.05 9.68 18.75
N LYS A 443 -3.47 10.54 19.60
CA LYS A 443 -4.16 11.10 20.78
C LYS A 443 -5.28 12.03 20.35
N GLY A 444 -5.06 12.81 19.29
CA GLY A 444 -6.09 13.66 18.70
C GLY A 444 -7.22 12.91 17.99
N SER A 445 -7.13 11.58 17.85
CA SER A 445 -8.16 10.73 17.22
C SER A 445 -9.12 10.06 18.22
N ILE A 446 -8.92 10.24 19.53
CA ILE A 446 -9.75 9.61 20.57
C ILE A 446 -10.51 10.64 21.41
N GLY A 447 -11.48 10.17 22.19
CA GLY A 447 -12.34 11.02 23.01
C GLY A 447 -13.57 11.54 22.27
N PRO A 448 -14.30 12.51 22.87
CA PRO A 448 -15.48 13.12 22.26
C PRO A 448 -15.16 13.70 20.89
N LEU A 449 -16.07 13.53 19.92
CA LEU A 449 -15.84 13.92 18.53
C LEU A 449 -15.51 15.41 18.38
N GLU A 450 -16.21 16.26 19.14
CA GLU A 450 -15.97 17.71 19.16
C GLU A 450 -14.58 18.10 19.69
N ALA A 451 -13.89 17.20 20.39
CA ALA A 451 -12.54 17.43 20.90
C ALA A 451 -11.44 16.83 20.02
N ARG A 452 -11.78 15.97 19.06
CA ARG A 452 -10.81 15.38 18.12
C ARG A 452 -10.32 16.49 17.19
N LYS A 453 -9.01 16.63 17.03
CA LYS A 453 -8.45 17.65 16.12
C LYS A 453 -8.55 17.09 14.68
N PRO A 454 -8.90 17.84 13.64
CA PRO A 454 -8.86 17.31 12.28
C PRO A 454 -7.42 17.31 11.76
N LEU A 455 -7.17 16.58 10.68
CA LEU A 455 -5.89 16.62 9.97
C LEU A 455 -6.14 16.69 8.45
N ARG A 456 -5.27 17.38 7.74
CA ARG A 456 -5.16 17.17 6.30
C ARG A 456 -4.76 15.73 6.02
N ASN A 457 -5.36 15.15 4.98
CA ASN A 457 -4.94 13.88 4.39
C ASN A 457 -3.84 14.12 3.34
N LEU A 458 -2.76 13.33 3.40
CA LEU A 458 -1.68 13.36 2.41
C LEU A 458 -2.19 13.11 0.98
N TRP A 459 -3.32 12.41 0.83
CA TRP A 459 -3.99 12.12 -0.43
C TRP A 459 -4.90 13.24 -0.94
N GLY A 460 -4.83 14.44 -0.34
CA GLY A 460 -5.45 15.66 -0.88
C GLY A 460 -6.92 15.85 -0.50
N TYR A 461 -7.31 15.48 0.72
CA TYR A 461 -8.62 15.75 1.30
C TYR A 461 -8.53 15.92 2.83
N HIS A 462 -9.67 16.07 3.50
CA HIS A 462 -9.76 16.33 4.94
C HIS A 462 -10.03 15.05 5.74
N GLN A 463 -9.37 14.86 6.88
CA GLN A 463 -9.63 13.77 7.82
C GLN A 463 -10.29 14.31 9.09
N THR A 464 -11.52 13.86 9.34
CA THR A 464 -12.26 14.22 10.57
C THR A 464 -11.68 13.53 11.81
N ARG A 465 -10.92 12.44 11.62
CA ARG A 465 -10.52 11.48 12.67
C ARG A 465 -11.70 10.93 13.47
N GLY A 466 -12.88 10.85 12.86
CA GLY A 466 -14.06 10.18 13.40
C GLY A 466 -13.91 8.65 13.47
N LEU A 467 -13.23 8.07 12.47
CA LEU A 467 -12.63 6.74 12.56
C LEU A 467 -11.19 6.92 13.10
N GLY A 468 -11.05 6.85 14.41
CA GLY A 468 -9.77 6.98 15.10
C GLY A 468 -9.28 5.64 15.66
N TYR A 469 -8.25 5.70 16.51
CA TYR A 469 -7.64 4.51 17.09
C TYR A 469 -8.62 3.68 17.95
N HIS A 470 -9.56 4.32 18.65
CA HIS A 470 -10.55 3.58 19.45
C HIS A 470 -11.49 2.75 18.55
N GLU A 471 -12.01 3.36 17.49
CA GLU A 471 -12.88 2.66 16.53
C GLU A 471 -12.12 1.56 15.78
N TYR A 472 -10.84 1.80 15.44
CA TYR A 472 -9.94 0.79 14.87
C TYR A 472 -9.77 -0.44 15.77
N PHE A 473 -9.46 -0.26 17.06
CA PHE A 473 -9.30 -1.38 17.99
C PHE A 473 -10.60 -2.17 18.18
N LEU A 474 -11.75 -1.48 18.26
CA LEU A 474 -13.05 -2.14 18.31
C LEU A 474 -13.33 -2.96 17.04
N PHE A 475 -12.94 -2.45 15.88
CA PHE A 475 -13.13 -3.17 14.62
C PHE A 475 -12.26 -4.41 14.52
N CYS A 476 -11.01 -4.34 14.98
CA CYS A 476 -10.13 -5.50 15.11
C CYS A 476 -10.78 -6.58 15.99
N GLU A 477 -11.30 -6.21 17.16
CA GLU A 477 -12.04 -7.13 18.05
C GLU A 477 -13.28 -7.72 17.37
N ASP A 478 -14.06 -6.90 16.66
CA ASP A 478 -15.31 -7.32 16.00
C ASP A 478 -15.07 -8.29 14.81
N MET A 479 -13.89 -8.24 14.19
CA MET A 479 -13.44 -9.17 13.14
C MET A 479 -12.69 -10.39 13.68
N GLY A 480 -12.21 -10.35 14.93
CA GLY A 480 -11.27 -11.33 15.46
C GLY A 480 -9.85 -11.20 14.89
N ALA A 481 -9.45 -9.99 14.50
CA ALA A 481 -8.13 -9.67 13.97
C ALA A 481 -7.24 -9.04 15.06
N GLU A 482 -5.95 -9.33 15.02
CA GLU A 482 -4.94 -8.66 15.87
C GLU A 482 -4.67 -7.22 15.36
N PRO A 483 -4.63 -6.21 16.23
CA PRO A 483 -4.26 -4.86 15.82
C PRO A 483 -2.74 -4.76 15.57
N VAL A 484 -2.36 -4.17 14.42
CA VAL A 484 -1.01 -3.74 14.05
C VAL A 484 -1.01 -2.22 13.81
N PRO A 485 -0.99 -1.39 14.87
CA PRO A 485 -0.84 0.05 14.73
C PRO A 485 0.56 0.41 14.20
N VAL A 486 0.63 1.38 13.30
CA VAL A 486 1.89 1.89 12.71
C VAL A 486 2.07 3.36 13.08
N VAL A 487 3.26 3.69 13.58
CA VAL A 487 3.68 5.06 13.92
C VAL A 487 4.89 5.45 13.08
N ALA A 488 5.08 6.74 12.84
CA ALA A 488 6.27 7.22 12.15
C ALA A 488 7.55 6.91 12.92
N ALA A 489 8.64 6.64 12.22
CA ALA A 489 9.97 6.47 12.82
C ALA A 489 10.63 7.83 13.20
N GLY A 490 9.82 8.87 13.43
CA GLY A 490 10.28 10.24 13.69
C GLY A 490 10.76 10.99 12.44
N VAL A 491 10.46 10.50 11.24
CA VAL A 491 10.77 11.13 9.95
C VAL A 491 9.50 11.30 9.11
N PRO A 492 9.43 12.27 8.17
CA PRO A 492 8.22 12.49 7.37
C PRO A 492 8.14 11.50 6.20
N CYS A 493 7.02 11.48 5.49
CA CYS A 493 6.84 10.59 4.34
C CYS A 493 7.86 10.90 3.23
N GLN A 494 8.40 9.88 2.53
CA GLN A 494 9.21 10.11 1.32
C GLN A 494 8.48 10.88 0.22
N ASN A 495 7.14 10.86 0.24
CA ASN A 495 6.27 11.60 -0.66
C ASN A 495 5.84 12.98 -0.11
N SER A 496 6.29 13.36 1.09
CA SER A 496 6.00 14.66 1.71
C SER A 496 6.55 15.81 0.88
N GLY A 497 5.81 16.92 0.79
CA GLY A 497 6.29 18.16 0.18
C GLY A 497 5.81 19.42 0.89
N THR A 498 5.49 19.32 2.17
CA THR A 498 5.12 20.45 3.02
C THR A 498 6.20 20.72 4.07
N CYS A 499 6.54 21.99 4.23
CA CYS A 499 7.48 22.44 5.25
C CYS A 499 6.92 22.22 6.67
N ALA A 500 7.79 21.78 7.58
CA ALA A 500 7.53 21.76 9.01
C ALA A 500 7.92 23.09 9.66
N HIS A 501 7.51 23.30 10.91
CA HIS A 501 7.81 24.49 11.71
C HIS A 501 9.32 24.78 11.89
N HIS A 502 10.18 23.78 11.69
CA HIS A 502 11.64 23.90 11.76
C HIS A 502 12.33 23.77 10.39
N SER A 503 11.58 23.77 9.28
CA SER A 503 12.16 23.74 7.95
C SER A 503 12.86 25.06 7.62
N ASN A 504 14.08 24.98 7.07
CA ASN A 504 14.96 26.11 6.75
C ASN A 504 15.24 26.25 5.24
N GLY A 505 14.31 25.81 4.39
CA GLY A 505 14.44 25.87 2.93
C GLY A 505 14.02 24.56 2.24
N GLU A 506 14.19 24.50 0.92
CA GLU A 506 13.75 23.39 0.07
C GLU A 506 14.23 22.02 0.56
N LEU A 507 15.49 21.95 1.01
CA LEU A 507 16.13 20.74 1.52
C LEU A 507 15.30 20.06 2.62
N THR A 508 14.73 20.84 3.53
CA THR A 508 13.99 20.34 4.71
C THR A 508 12.47 20.40 4.56
N CYS A 509 11.97 20.79 3.39
CA CYS A 509 10.53 20.86 3.11
C CYS A 509 10.03 19.70 2.25
N MET A 510 10.94 18.89 1.70
CA MET A 510 10.62 17.94 0.64
C MET A 510 11.19 16.56 0.95
N GLY A 511 10.35 15.55 0.77
CA GLY A 511 10.67 14.15 0.94
C GLY A 511 10.96 13.83 2.40
N GLN A 512 11.71 12.76 2.61
CA GLN A 512 12.10 12.30 3.94
C GLN A 512 13.38 12.99 4.43
N GLN A 513 13.44 14.30 4.31
CA GLN A 513 14.57 15.09 4.79
C GLN A 513 14.24 15.73 6.13
N GLY A 514 15.21 15.66 7.05
CA GLY A 514 14.98 16.04 8.43
C GLY A 514 14.15 15.00 9.19
N GLY A 515 13.82 15.34 10.43
CA GLY A 515 13.04 14.50 11.33
C GLY A 515 12.60 15.32 12.52
N ILE A 516 11.76 14.75 13.39
CA ILE A 516 11.36 15.38 14.65
C ILE A 516 12.61 15.92 15.36
N PRO A 517 12.67 17.20 15.75
CA PRO A 517 13.82 17.77 16.45
C PRO A 517 14.21 16.92 17.67
N MET A 518 15.50 16.82 17.96
CA MET A 518 15.99 15.92 19.02
C MET A 518 15.42 16.27 20.40
N GLU A 519 15.14 17.56 20.63
CA GLU A 519 14.48 18.07 21.83
C GLU A 519 13.00 17.68 21.94
N GLU A 520 12.34 17.35 20.82
CA GLU A 520 10.93 16.91 20.76
C GLU A 520 10.77 15.39 20.77
N MET A 521 11.83 14.65 20.41
CA MET A 521 11.84 13.18 20.40
C MET A 521 11.38 12.54 21.72
N PRO A 522 11.76 13.01 22.93
CA PRO A 522 11.28 12.44 24.18
C PRO A 522 9.76 12.45 24.32
N GLN A 523 9.10 13.53 23.88
CA GLN A 523 7.64 13.62 23.92
C GLN A 523 7.02 12.67 22.89
N TYR A 524 7.57 12.59 21.68
CA TYR A 524 7.08 11.67 20.66
C TYR A 524 7.21 10.20 21.10
N ILE A 525 8.35 9.82 21.68
CA ILE A 525 8.54 8.48 22.26
C ILE A 525 7.50 8.20 23.34
N GLN A 526 7.23 9.17 24.23
CA GLN A 526 6.19 9.02 25.23
C GLN A 526 4.81 8.82 24.60
N ASP A 527 4.49 9.51 23.50
CA ASP A 527 3.23 9.33 22.77
C ASP A 527 3.11 7.91 22.19
N VAL A 528 4.19 7.31 21.69
CA VAL A 528 4.21 5.90 21.23
C VAL A 528 3.98 4.94 22.40
N LEU A 529 4.65 5.16 23.54
CA LEU A 529 4.47 4.33 24.74
C LEU A 529 3.06 4.46 25.34
N ASP A 530 2.46 5.62 25.20
CA ASP A 530 1.11 5.94 25.64
C ASP A 530 0.06 5.22 24.77
N LEU A 531 0.31 5.03 23.47
CA LEU A 531 -0.55 4.24 22.58
C LEU A 531 -0.61 2.79 23.05
N ILE A 532 0.54 2.21 23.39
CA ILE A 532 0.62 0.84 23.94
C ILE A 532 -0.09 0.79 25.31
N GLU A 533 0.10 1.81 26.17
CA GLU A 533 -0.63 1.89 27.45
C GLU A 533 -2.14 2.03 27.26
N TYR A 534 -2.60 2.76 26.23
CA TYR A 534 -4.01 2.87 25.90
C TYR A 534 -4.59 1.50 25.56
N ALA A 535 -3.87 0.71 24.75
CA ALA A 535 -4.33 -0.61 24.35
C ALA A 535 -4.28 -1.64 25.50
N ASN A 536 -3.19 -1.65 26.27
CA ASN A 536 -2.87 -2.74 27.21
C ASN A 536 -2.99 -2.37 28.69
N GLY A 537 -2.94 -1.08 29.03
CA GLY A 537 -2.86 -0.60 30.40
C GLY A 537 -4.07 -0.97 31.26
N ASP A 538 -3.82 -1.16 32.56
CA ASP A 538 -4.86 -1.41 33.56
C ASP A 538 -5.73 -0.16 33.74
N ALA A 539 -7.04 -0.32 33.52
CA ALA A 539 -8.03 0.75 33.56
C ALA A 539 -8.10 1.54 34.87
N ARG A 540 -7.57 0.98 35.98
CA ARG A 540 -7.60 1.59 37.30
C ARG A 540 -6.26 2.18 37.74
N LYS A 541 -5.17 1.80 37.08
CA LYS A 541 -3.80 2.13 37.52
C LYS A 541 -3.05 3.05 36.56
N THR A 542 -3.41 3.02 35.28
CA THR A 542 -2.69 3.72 34.22
C THR A 542 -3.51 4.87 33.67
N VAL A 543 -2.86 5.90 33.15
CA VAL A 543 -3.53 7.09 32.62
C VAL A 543 -4.32 6.71 31.38
N TRP A 544 -3.69 5.99 30.46
CA TRP A 544 -4.29 5.66 29.17
C TRP A 544 -5.23 4.47 29.25
N GLY A 545 -5.00 3.51 30.14
CA GLY A 545 -6.01 2.49 30.45
C GLY A 545 -7.29 3.09 31.00
N LYS A 546 -7.21 4.13 31.85
CA LYS A 546 -8.39 4.87 32.32
C LYS A 546 -9.11 5.58 31.17
N LYS A 547 -8.37 6.20 30.24
CA LYS A 547 -8.94 6.84 29.04
C LYS A 547 -9.67 5.85 28.14
N ARG A 548 -9.12 4.64 27.94
CA ARG A 548 -9.80 3.54 27.23
C ARG A 548 -11.10 3.14 27.92
N ALA A 549 -11.08 3.02 29.25
CA ALA A 549 -12.27 2.73 30.05
C ALA A 549 -13.34 3.84 29.98
N GLU A 550 -12.93 5.12 30.03
CA GLU A 550 -13.79 6.30 29.84
C GLU A 550 -14.45 6.30 28.45
N ALA A 551 -13.75 5.81 27.43
CA ALA A 551 -14.31 5.62 26.08
C ALA A 551 -15.29 4.45 25.97
N GLY A 552 -15.47 3.66 27.04
CA GLY A 552 -16.45 2.56 27.11
C GLY A 552 -15.86 1.16 27.00
N HIS A 553 -14.52 1.02 26.97
CA HIS A 553 -13.86 -0.29 26.89
C HIS A 553 -12.82 -0.48 28.01
N PRO A 554 -13.23 -0.98 29.19
CA PRO A 554 -12.31 -1.12 30.32
C PRO A 554 -11.31 -2.28 30.17
N LYS A 555 -11.60 -3.28 29.34
CA LYS A 555 -10.71 -4.43 29.14
C LYS A 555 -9.55 -4.05 28.21
N PRO A 556 -8.34 -4.61 28.36
CA PRO A 556 -7.28 -4.43 27.38
C PRO A 556 -7.69 -4.96 25.99
N PHE A 557 -7.17 -4.34 24.93
CA PHE A 557 -7.26 -4.85 23.55
C PHE A 557 -6.22 -5.94 23.25
N ASN A 558 -5.26 -6.16 24.15
CA ASN A 558 -4.21 -7.18 24.03
C ASN A 558 -3.33 -6.98 22.77
N LEU A 559 -2.83 -5.76 22.60
CA LEU A 559 -1.92 -5.38 21.54
C LEU A 559 -0.61 -6.17 21.63
N LYS A 560 -0.26 -6.87 20.55
CA LYS A 560 0.96 -7.70 20.43
C LYS A 560 2.00 -7.15 19.47
N TYR A 561 1.61 -6.28 18.54
CA TYR A 561 2.45 -5.80 17.46
C TYR A 561 2.42 -4.28 17.39
N ILE A 562 3.53 -3.66 16.99
CA ILE A 562 3.56 -2.24 16.62
C ILE A 562 4.55 -2.03 15.47
N GLY A 563 4.10 -1.37 14.41
CA GLY A 563 4.97 -0.92 13.33
C GLY A 563 5.62 0.41 13.68
N ILE A 564 6.94 0.52 13.48
CA ILE A 564 7.69 1.78 13.62
C ILE A 564 8.35 2.06 12.27
N GLY A 565 7.85 3.08 11.58
CA GLY A 565 8.23 3.42 10.21
C GLY A 565 7.33 2.80 9.14
N ASN A 566 7.52 3.27 7.91
CA ASN A 566 6.82 2.85 6.69
C ASN A 566 7.55 3.33 5.43
N GLU A 567 8.08 2.43 4.60
CA GLU A 567 8.76 2.81 3.34
C GLU A 567 9.84 3.88 3.52
N ASP A 568 10.56 3.82 4.65
CA ASP A 568 11.52 4.86 5.01
C ASP A 568 12.80 4.76 4.19
N MET A 569 13.35 5.90 3.82
CA MET A 569 14.75 5.96 3.39
C MET A 569 15.61 5.69 4.62
N ILE A 570 16.53 4.72 4.53
CA ILE A 570 17.33 4.27 5.68
C ILE A 570 18.54 5.18 5.85
N THR A 571 18.25 6.46 6.09
CA THR A 571 19.22 7.55 6.29
C THR A 571 19.74 7.58 7.72
N GLU A 572 20.85 8.29 7.95
CA GLU A 572 21.38 8.53 9.30
C GLU A 572 20.33 9.19 10.22
N VAL A 573 19.48 10.05 9.66
CA VAL A 573 18.39 10.76 10.36
C VAL A 573 17.30 9.78 10.81
N PHE A 574 16.93 8.82 9.96
CA PHE A 574 15.99 7.74 10.27
C PHE A 574 16.57 6.80 11.33
N VAL A 575 17.79 6.30 11.11
CA VAL A 575 18.42 5.28 11.97
C VAL A 575 18.50 5.76 13.43
N GLU A 576 18.92 7.01 13.66
CA GLU A 576 19.01 7.58 15.00
C GLU A 576 17.65 7.57 15.72
N ARG A 577 16.58 8.03 15.05
CA ARG A 577 15.24 8.15 15.64
C ARG A 577 14.55 6.81 15.79
N PHE A 578 14.64 5.94 14.78
CA PHE A 578 14.15 4.57 14.85
C PHE A 578 14.72 3.86 16.07
N LYS A 579 16.04 3.95 16.28
CA LYS A 579 16.70 3.33 17.42
C LYS A 579 16.19 3.85 18.76
N MET A 580 16.00 5.17 18.90
CA MET A 580 15.45 5.76 20.12
C MET A 580 14.04 5.23 20.45
N ILE A 581 13.17 5.11 19.44
CA ILE A 581 11.80 4.61 19.64
C ILE A 581 11.83 3.09 19.91
N PHE A 582 12.59 2.33 19.12
CA PHE A 582 12.74 0.88 19.26
C PHE A 582 13.25 0.49 20.65
N ASP A 583 14.32 1.12 21.12
CA ASP A 583 14.92 0.85 22.43
C ASP A 583 13.92 1.16 23.56
N ALA A 584 13.20 2.28 23.46
CA ALA A 584 12.19 2.67 24.47
C ALA A 584 11.00 1.70 24.53
N VAL A 585 10.50 1.23 23.38
CA VAL A 585 9.43 0.22 23.33
C VAL A 585 9.92 -1.10 23.90
N LYS A 586 11.11 -1.56 23.49
CA LYS A 586 11.71 -2.81 23.96
C LYS A 586 11.98 -2.81 25.47
N GLU A 587 12.37 -1.67 26.03
CA GLU A 587 12.59 -1.52 27.47
C GLU A 587 11.28 -1.57 28.26
N LYS A 588 10.24 -0.85 27.81
CA LYS A 588 8.99 -0.69 28.57
C LYS A 588 7.97 -1.81 28.34
N TYR A 589 7.92 -2.35 27.12
CA TYR A 589 6.96 -3.37 26.68
C TYR A 589 7.67 -4.49 25.90
N PRO A 590 8.57 -5.25 26.54
CA PRO A 590 9.34 -6.31 25.86
C PRO A 590 8.46 -7.44 25.29
N GLU A 591 7.20 -7.54 25.70
CA GLU A 591 6.20 -8.48 25.15
C GLU A 591 5.60 -8.04 23.82
N VAL A 592 5.73 -6.76 23.44
CA VAL A 592 5.22 -6.23 22.17
C VAL A 592 6.28 -6.43 21.08
N THR A 593 5.88 -7.06 19.99
CA THR A 593 6.73 -7.29 18.82
C THR A 593 6.78 -6.00 17.98
N VAL A 594 7.96 -5.38 17.92
CA VAL A 594 8.21 -4.29 16.98
C VAL A 594 8.40 -4.84 15.57
N ILE A 595 7.71 -4.22 14.62
CA ILE A 595 7.91 -4.40 13.18
C ILE A 595 8.64 -3.16 12.65
N GLY A 596 9.86 -3.33 12.17
CA GLY A 596 10.62 -2.27 11.49
C GLY A 596 10.32 -2.23 9.99
N THR A 597 11.06 -1.43 9.22
CA THR A 597 10.94 -1.35 7.75
C THR A 597 12.27 -1.60 7.07
N THR A 598 12.25 -2.21 5.88
CA THR A 598 13.43 -2.32 4.99
C THR A 598 13.41 -1.26 3.89
N GLY A 599 12.65 -0.20 4.09
CA GLY A 599 12.52 0.89 3.13
C GLY A 599 11.53 0.64 2.00
N PRO A 600 11.52 1.53 0.98
CA PRO A 600 10.37 1.69 0.08
C PRO A 600 10.24 0.62 -1.01
N PHE A 601 11.25 -0.22 -1.21
CA PHE A 601 11.28 -1.18 -2.29
C PHE A 601 11.89 -2.51 -1.84
N TYR A 602 11.60 -3.58 -2.58
CA TYR A 602 12.08 -4.95 -2.36
C TYR A 602 13.51 -5.21 -2.88
N GLU A 603 14.18 -4.18 -3.41
CA GLU A 603 15.58 -4.21 -3.83
C GLU A 603 16.19 -2.81 -3.71
N GLY A 604 17.52 -2.74 -3.75
CA GLY A 604 18.26 -1.48 -3.72
C GLY A 604 18.86 -1.19 -2.35
N THR A 605 19.41 0.01 -2.20
CA THR A 605 20.29 0.32 -1.09
C THR A 605 19.56 0.42 0.24
N ASP A 606 18.40 1.08 0.27
CA ASP A 606 17.55 1.12 1.48
C ASP A 606 17.16 -0.28 1.93
N TYR A 607 16.85 -1.17 0.99
CA TYR A 607 16.53 -2.57 1.27
C TYR A 607 17.69 -3.32 1.93
N GLU A 608 18.89 -3.24 1.35
CA GLU A 608 20.09 -3.87 1.91
C GLU A 608 20.43 -3.31 3.29
N VAL A 609 20.48 -1.98 3.43
CA VAL A 609 20.85 -1.30 4.68
C VAL A 609 19.78 -1.50 5.76
N GLY A 610 18.49 -1.52 5.39
CA GLY A 610 17.40 -1.79 6.32
C GLY A 610 17.47 -3.21 6.91
N TRP A 611 17.79 -4.21 6.09
CA TRP A 611 18.03 -5.57 6.57
C TRP A 611 19.28 -5.68 7.46
N ASP A 612 20.34 -4.95 7.13
CA ASP A 612 21.55 -4.89 7.96
C ASP A 612 21.24 -4.24 9.32
N LEU A 613 20.50 -3.12 9.34
CA LEU A 613 20.06 -2.45 10.57
C LEU A 613 19.17 -3.36 11.43
N ALA A 614 18.20 -4.04 10.82
CA ALA A 614 17.34 -4.98 11.51
C ALA A 614 18.13 -6.14 12.13
N THR A 615 19.15 -6.62 11.42
CA THR A 615 20.09 -7.64 11.92
C THR A 615 20.91 -7.11 13.09
N GLU A 616 21.47 -5.90 12.99
CA GLU A 616 22.28 -5.25 14.02
C GLU A 616 21.49 -5.06 15.33
N LEU A 617 20.28 -4.52 15.23
CA LEU A 617 19.45 -4.18 16.38
C LEU A 617 18.67 -5.39 16.93
N GLY A 618 18.64 -6.50 16.20
CA GLY A 618 17.83 -7.67 16.53
C GLY A 618 16.33 -7.35 16.48
N VAL A 619 15.90 -6.63 15.43
CA VAL A 619 14.48 -6.34 15.18
C VAL A 619 13.76 -7.67 14.92
N PRO A 620 12.66 -8.00 15.63
CA PRO A 620 12.00 -9.30 15.50
C PRO A 620 11.37 -9.55 14.13
N MET A 621 10.85 -8.49 13.49
CA MET A 621 10.14 -8.56 12.22
C MET A 621 10.35 -7.28 11.42
N VAL A 622 10.41 -7.38 10.10
CA VAL A 622 10.52 -6.23 9.19
C VAL A 622 9.41 -6.22 8.15
N ASP A 623 9.01 -5.04 7.73
CA ASP A 623 8.02 -4.78 6.70
C ASP A 623 8.68 -4.58 5.32
N GLU A 624 8.20 -5.33 4.33
CA GLU A 624 8.60 -5.29 2.92
C GLU A 624 7.41 -4.98 2.01
N HIS A 625 7.62 -4.16 0.97
CA HIS A 625 6.56 -3.73 0.05
C HIS A 625 6.89 -4.00 -1.42
N TYR A 626 5.88 -4.39 -2.22
CA TYR A 626 6.02 -4.52 -3.67
C TYR A 626 4.73 -4.34 -4.48
N TYR A 627 4.77 -3.34 -5.37
CA TYR A 627 3.78 -3.12 -6.42
C TYR A 627 4.38 -3.50 -7.78
N VAL A 628 4.09 -4.70 -8.27
CA VAL A 628 4.85 -5.34 -9.36
C VAL A 628 3.97 -5.82 -10.52
N GLU A 629 4.58 -6.04 -11.69
CA GLU A 629 3.88 -6.67 -12.82
C GLU A 629 3.72 -8.19 -12.58
N PRO A 630 2.68 -8.85 -13.15
CA PRO A 630 2.47 -10.30 -13.02
C PRO A 630 3.69 -11.16 -13.34
N GLY A 631 4.49 -10.79 -14.35
CA GLY A 631 5.71 -11.50 -14.69
C GLY A 631 6.73 -11.55 -13.54
N TRP A 632 6.81 -10.51 -12.70
CA TRP A 632 7.68 -10.54 -11.52
C TRP A 632 7.25 -11.64 -10.56
N LEU A 633 5.95 -11.75 -10.27
CA LEU A 633 5.39 -12.78 -9.39
C LEU A 633 5.62 -14.19 -9.94
N ILE A 634 5.49 -14.38 -11.26
CA ILE A 634 5.77 -15.64 -11.96
C ILE A 634 7.26 -16.03 -11.84
N HIS A 635 8.17 -15.06 -11.95
CA HIS A 635 9.61 -15.31 -12.03
C HIS A 635 10.36 -15.25 -10.69
N ASN A 636 9.72 -14.80 -9.60
CA ASN A 636 10.32 -14.67 -8.27
C ASN A 636 9.67 -15.58 -7.22
N GLN A 637 9.13 -16.73 -7.64
CA GLN A 637 8.54 -17.71 -6.72
C GLN A 637 9.53 -18.32 -5.72
N ASP A 638 10.84 -18.08 -5.86
CA ASP A 638 11.87 -18.52 -4.91
C ASP A 638 12.44 -17.36 -4.07
N TYR A 639 11.77 -16.19 -4.07
CA TYR A 639 12.25 -14.98 -3.42
C TYR A 639 12.57 -15.20 -1.93
N TYR A 640 11.60 -15.70 -1.17
CA TYR A 640 11.77 -16.03 0.25
C TYR A 640 12.50 -17.34 0.52
N ASP A 641 12.67 -18.21 -0.48
CA ASP A 641 13.38 -19.48 -0.31
C ASP A 641 14.85 -19.27 0.11
N ARG A 642 15.43 -18.10 -0.23
CA ARG A 642 16.84 -17.75 0.03
C ARG A 642 17.07 -17.05 1.37
N TYR A 643 16.02 -16.75 2.13
CA TYR A 643 16.13 -15.96 3.35
C TYR A 643 16.77 -16.75 4.49
N ASP A 644 17.49 -16.07 5.37
CA ASP A 644 18.01 -16.69 6.58
C ASP A 644 16.90 -16.82 7.63
N ARG A 645 16.49 -18.07 7.93
CA ARG A 645 15.40 -18.38 8.87
C ARG A 645 15.73 -18.01 10.32
N LYS A 646 16.97 -17.59 10.62
CA LYS A 646 17.41 -17.11 11.94
C LYS A 646 17.34 -15.60 12.11
N LYS A 647 17.10 -14.85 11.02
CA LYS A 647 16.95 -13.38 11.06
C LYS A 647 15.50 -12.99 11.38
N ALA A 648 15.22 -11.69 11.33
CA ALA A 648 13.89 -11.13 11.48
C ALA A 648 12.86 -11.86 10.59
N LYS A 649 11.63 -12.01 11.10
CA LYS A 649 10.49 -12.43 10.27
C LYS A 649 10.11 -11.33 9.29
N VAL A 650 9.34 -11.69 8.27
CA VAL A 650 8.84 -10.76 7.27
C VAL A 650 7.35 -10.52 7.47
N TYR A 651 6.96 -9.27 7.53
CA TYR A 651 5.62 -8.81 7.20
C TYR A 651 5.67 -8.28 5.76
N LEU A 652 4.94 -8.90 4.85
CA LEU A 652 4.67 -8.31 3.54
C LEU A 652 3.52 -7.30 3.68
N GLY A 653 3.84 -6.07 4.07
CA GLY A 653 2.83 -5.09 4.45
C GLY A 653 2.01 -4.54 3.31
N GLU A 654 2.61 -4.43 2.13
CA GLU A 654 1.91 -3.92 0.95
C GLU A 654 2.34 -4.69 -0.29
N TYR A 655 1.38 -5.35 -0.94
CA TYR A 655 1.59 -5.90 -2.27
C TYR A 655 0.36 -5.80 -3.16
N ALA A 656 0.62 -5.64 -4.46
CA ALA A 656 -0.39 -5.81 -5.51
C ALA A 656 0.28 -6.08 -6.86
N ALA A 657 -0.38 -6.87 -7.70
CA ALA A 657 -0.03 -6.98 -9.10
C ALA A 657 -0.67 -5.85 -9.91
N HIS A 658 0.05 -5.27 -10.88
CA HIS A 658 -0.53 -4.29 -11.80
C HIS A 658 -0.12 -4.52 -13.26
N LEU A 659 -1.07 -4.24 -14.15
CA LEU A 659 -0.89 -4.18 -15.60
C LEU A 659 -0.97 -2.72 -16.06
N PRO A 660 -0.57 -2.38 -17.30
CA PRO A 660 -0.87 -1.07 -17.87
C PRO A 660 -2.36 -0.74 -17.79
N GLY A 661 -2.68 0.47 -17.37
CA GLY A 661 -4.05 0.87 -17.07
C GLY A 661 -4.59 0.35 -15.73
N ARG A 662 -3.77 -0.37 -14.96
CA ARG A 662 -4.01 -0.83 -13.58
C ARG A 662 -5.39 -1.50 -13.35
N PRO A 663 -5.84 -2.43 -14.21
CA PRO A 663 -7.05 -3.20 -13.93
C PRO A 663 -6.83 -4.17 -12.77
N ASN A 664 -7.89 -4.46 -12.03
CA ASN A 664 -7.98 -5.70 -11.26
C ASN A 664 -8.78 -6.72 -12.08
N ASN A 665 -8.15 -7.82 -12.49
CA ASN A 665 -8.71 -8.83 -13.38
C ASN A 665 -8.20 -10.25 -13.03
N VAL A 666 -8.64 -11.26 -13.79
CA VAL A 666 -8.20 -12.65 -13.61
C VAL A 666 -6.68 -12.79 -13.72
N GLU A 667 -6.01 -12.10 -14.65
CA GLU A 667 -4.55 -12.17 -14.79
C GLU A 667 -3.81 -11.73 -13.50
N THR A 668 -4.13 -10.53 -12.98
CA THR A 668 -3.48 -10.03 -11.76
C THR A 668 -3.82 -10.91 -10.56
N ALA A 669 -5.08 -11.31 -10.42
CA ALA A 669 -5.55 -12.14 -9.32
C ALA A 669 -4.93 -13.55 -9.31
N LEU A 670 -4.71 -14.15 -10.47
CA LEU A 670 -4.04 -15.46 -10.57
C LEU A 670 -2.53 -15.36 -10.37
N ALA A 671 -1.89 -14.26 -10.80
CA ALA A 671 -0.47 -14.03 -10.50
C ALA A 671 -0.22 -13.87 -9.00
N GLU A 672 -1.10 -13.15 -8.31
CA GLU A 672 -1.12 -13.06 -6.84
C GLU A 672 -1.37 -14.43 -6.20
N ALA A 673 -2.37 -15.17 -6.67
CA ALA A 673 -2.66 -16.51 -6.16
C ALA A 673 -1.47 -17.48 -6.33
N LEU A 674 -0.79 -17.41 -7.48
CA LEU A 674 0.41 -18.20 -7.77
C LEU A 674 1.53 -17.83 -6.80
N TYR A 675 1.82 -16.55 -6.62
CA TYR A 675 2.89 -16.08 -5.74
C TYR A 675 2.60 -16.43 -4.28
N LEU A 676 1.35 -16.33 -3.83
CA LEU A 676 0.95 -16.73 -2.49
C LEU A 676 1.20 -18.22 -2.20
N THR A 677 1.30 -19.10 -3.22
CA THR A 677 1.74 -20.48 -2.98
C THR A 677 3.20 -20.54 -2.51
N ALA A 678 4.06 -19.66 -3.03
CA ALA A 678 5.45 -19.54 -2.61
C ALA A 678 5.60 -18.81 -1.28
N VAL A 679 4.74 -17.83 -1.01
CA VAL A 679 4.69 -17.15 0.28
C VAL A 679 4.24 -18.10 1.38
N GLU A 680 3.16 -18.87 1.17
CA GLU A 680 2.66 -19.87 2.14
C GLU A 680 3.68 -21.00 2.37
N ARG A 681 4.42 -21.41 1.32
CA ARG A 681 5.59 -22.30 1.45
C ARG A 681 6.66 -21.72 2.38
N ASN A 682 6.83 -20.41 2.42
CA ASN A 682 7.77 -19.72 3.29
C ASN A 682 7.08 -19.05 4.48
N GLY A 683 5.92 -19.56 4.91
CA GLY A 683 5.20 -19.03 6.08
C GLY A 683 5.95 -19.22 7.40
N ASP A 684 7.11 -19.89 7.41
CA ASP A 684 8.08 -19.91 8.50
C ASP A 684 9.00 -18.68 8.52
N VAL A 685 9.07 -17.92 7.43
CA VAL A 685 9.80 -16.65 7.30
C VAL A 685 8.81 -15.48 7.22
N VAL A 686 7.82 -15.59 6.33
CA VAL A 686 6.78 -14.59 6.13
C VAL A 686 5.65 -14.85 7.12
N GLU A 687 5.56 -14.01 8.15
CA GLU A 687 4.57 -14.14 9.22
C GLU A 687 3.23 -13.50 8.83
N MET A 688 3.26 -12.42 8.06
CA MET A 688 2.08 -11.60 7.77
C MET A 688 2.10 -11.14 6.31
N THR A 689 0.93 -11.00 5.69
CA THR A 689 0.77 -10.37 4.37
C THR A 689 -0.51 -9.54 4.31
N SER A 690 -0.48 -8.42 3.60
CA SER A 690 -1.67 -7.63 3.31
C SER A 690 -1.61 -6.99 1.92
N TYR A 691 -2.68 -7.17 1.15
CA TYR A 691 -2.86 -6.48 -0.13
C TYR A 691 -3.08 -4.98 0.13
N ALA A 692 -2.53 -4.12 -0.73
CA ALA A 692 -2.75 -2.67 -0.68
C ALA A 692 -2.91 -2.03 -2.08
N PRO A 693 -3.67 -0.94 -2.20
CA PRO A 693 -4.59 -0.37 -1.20
C PRO A 693 -5.92 -1.13 -1.12
N LEU A 694 -6.66 -0.93 -0.03
CA LEU A 694 -7.80 -1.78 0.33
C LEU A 694 -9.13 -1.31 -0.29
N LEU A 695 -9.48 -0.04 -0.14
CA LEU A 695 -10.79 0.51 -0.49
C LEU A 695 -10.64 1.71 -1.43
N ALA A 696 -11.54 1.82 -2.41
CA ALA A 696 -11.67 3.03 -3.22
C ALA A 696 -13.11 3.42 -3.53
N LYS A 697 -13.47 4.66 -3.24
CA LYS A 697 -14.77 5.22 -3.62
C LYS A 697 -14.78 5.61 -5.10
N ASP A 698 -15.84 5.22 -5.81
CA ASP A 698 -16.07 5.60 -7.21
C ASP A 698 -15.95 7.12 -7.38
N GLY A 699 -15.10 7.58 -8.31
CA GLY A 699 -14.88 8.99 -8.61
C GLY A 699 -13.88 9.72 -7.71
N HIS A 700 -13.38 9.07 -6.66
CA HIS A 700 -12.44 9.67 -5.69
C HIS A 700 -11.18 8.82 -5.52
N THR A 701 -10.59 8.39 -6.63
CA THR A 701 -9.46 7.44 -6.63
C THR A 701 -8.13 8.15 -6.93
N GLN A 702 -7.22 8.19 -5.96
CA GLN A 702 -5.84 8.69 -6.05
C GLN A 702 -4.86 7.59 -6.45
N TRP A 703 -5.13 6.33 -6.10
CA TRP A 703 -4.29 5.18 -6.45
C TRP A 703 -5.13 4.03 -7.00
N ASN A 704 -4.55 3.25 -7.93
CA ASN A 704 -5.14 2.02 -8.47
C ASN A 704 -4.03 0.97 -8.64
N PRO A 705 -4.37 -0.34 -8.70
CA PRO A 705 -5.67 -0.93 -8.41
C PRO A 705 -5.95 -1.02 -6.90
N ASP A 706 -7.22 -1.18 -6.51
CA ASP A 706 -7.66 -1.39 -5.13
C ASP A 706 -8.38 -2.73 -4.96
N LEU A 707 -8.38 -3.28 -3.74
CA LEU A 707 -9.01 -4.58 -3.49
C LEU A 707 -10.54 -4.53 -3.61
N ILE A 708 -11.17 -3.43 -3.17
CA ILE A 708 -12.62 -3.25 -3.15
C ILE A 708 -12.96 -1.83 -3.62
N TYR A 709 -13.81 -1.72 -4.64
CA TYR A 709 -14.41 -0.45 -5.04
C TYR A 709 -15.80 -0.29 -4.43
N PHE A 710 -16.27 0.92 -4.21
CA PHE A 710 -17.61 1.15 -3.66
C PHE A 710 -18.19 2.51 -4.02
N ASN A 711 -19.50 2.65 -3.83
CA ASN A 711 -20.21 3.93 -3.82
C ASN A 711 -21.21 3.94 -2.66
N ASN A 712 -22.11 4.93 -2.61
CA ASN A 712 -23.02 5.09 -1.47
C ASN A 712 -24.04 3.94 -1.32
N THR A 713 -24.24 3.13 -2.35
CA THR A 713 -25.25 2.05 -2.37
C THR A 713 -24.68 0.66 -2.61
N GLU A 714 -23.48 0.55 -3.17
CA GLU A 714 -22.89 -0.71 -3.61
C GLU A 714 -21.46 -0.88 -3.11
N VAL A 715 -21.11 -2.12 -2.80
CA VAL A 715 -19.74 -2.59 -2.59
C VAL A 715 -19.40 -3.55 -3.73
N LYS A 716 -18.22 -3.38 -4.33
CA LYS A 716 -17.76 -4.06 -5.55
C LYS A 716 -16.42 -4.74 -5.28
N PRO A 717 -16.42 -5.93 -4.67
CA PRO A 717 -15.20 -6.71 -4.49
C PRO A 717 -14.64 -7.12 -5.85
N THR A 718 -13.32 -6.96 -6.02
CA THR A 718 -12.62 -7.26 -7.27
C THR A 718 -12.27 -8.74 -7.41
N VAL A 719 -11.67 -9.13 -8.54
CA VAL A 719 -11.17 -10.51 -8.71
C VAL A 719 -10.06 -10.81 -7.69
N GLY A 720 -9.17 -9.85 -7.44
CA GLY A 720 -8.12 -9.93 -6.42
C GLY A 720 -8.68 -10.07 -5.00
N TYR A 721 -9.82 -9.44 -4.68
CA TYR A 721 -10.51 -9.66 -3.41
C TYR A 721 -10.83 -11.14 -3.21
N TYR A 722 -11.34 -11.82 -4.24
CA TYR A 722 -11.67 -13.23 -4.12
C TYR A 722 -10.44 -14.13 -4.00
N THR A 723 -9.29 -13.75 -4.55
CA THR A 723 -8.01 -14.42 -4.24
C THR A 723 -7.70 -14.33 -2.74
N GLN A 724 -7.76 -13.12 -2.16
CA GLN A 724 -7.53 -12.92 -0.73
C GLN A 724 -8.55 -13.68 0.14
N LEU A 725 -9.84 -13.65 -0.24
CA LEU A 725 -10.92 -14.39 0.40
C LEU A 725 -10.63 -15.89 0.43
N MET A 726 -10.25 -16.46 -0.71
CA MET A 726 -9.95 -17.89 -0.83
C MET A 726 -8.74 -18.30 0.01
N TYR A 727 -7.72 -17.44 0.19
CA TYR A 727 -6.61 -17.71 1.10
C TYR A 727 -6.97 -17.50 2.58
N GLY A 728 -7.66 -16.41 2.93
CA GLY A 728 -8.01 -16.07 4.31
C GLY A 728 -9.02 -17.02 4.95
N GLN A 729 -9.97 -17.55 4.16
CA GLN A 729 -10.91 -18.59 4.60
C GLN A 729 -10.32 -20.01 4.61
N ASN A 730 -9.15 -20.21 3.97
CA ASN A 730 -8.52 -21.52 3.83
C ASN A 730 -7.04 -21.49 4.25
N SER A 731 -6.77 -20.91 5.41
CA SER A 731 -5.45 -20.91 6.04
C SER A 731 -5.19 -22.23 6.78
N GLY A 732 -3.91 -22.61 6.89
CA GLY A 732 -3.44 -23.69 7.75
C GLY A 732 -2.18 -23.25 8.50
N ASN A 733 -1.76 -24.05 9.48
CA ASN A 733 -0.61 -23.75 10.34
C ASN A 733 0.54 -24.76 10.21
N GLU A 734 0.36 -25.77 9.37
CA GLU A 734 1.40 -26.69 8.94
C GLU A 734 1.46 -26.70 7.41
N TYR A 735 2.63 -26.41 6.83
CA TYR A 735 2.87 -26.54 5.39
C TYR A 735 3.41 -27.94 5.07
N LEU A 736 2.84 -28.57 4.05
CA LEU A 736 3.22 -29.91 3.60
C LEU A 736 4.03 -29.82 2.30
N ALA A 737 5.28 -30.29 2.34
CA ALA A 737 6.16 -30.28 1.18
C ALA A 737 5.55 -31.04 0.00
N SER A 738 5.68 -30.48 -1.21
CA SER A 738 5.05 -31.02 -2.42
C SER A 738 6.05 -31.14 -3.56
N ASP A 739 6.21 -32.34 -4.12
CA ASP A 739 6.95 -32.59 -5.35
C ASP A 739 6.01 -32.52 -6.55
N VAL A 740 6.27 -31.58 -7.46
CA VAL A 740 5.47 -31.38 -8.69
C VAL A 740 6.25 -31.87 -9.90
N LYS A 741 5.74 -32.91 -10.57
CA LYS A 741 6.30 -33.43 -11.82
C LYS A 741 5.33 -33.18 -12.98
N LEU A 742 5.79 -32.45 -13.98
CA LEU A 742 5.03 -32.23 -15.22
C LEU A 742 5.47 -33.22 -16.31
N ASN A 743 4.57 -33.52 -17.25
CA ASN A 743 4.87 -34.37 -18.42
C ASN A 743 5.78 -33.72 -19.47
N ASN A 744 6.13 -32.47 -19.27
CA ASN A 744 7.10 -31.72 -20.07
C ASN A 744 8.11 -31.02 -19.16
N GLY A 745 9.30 -30.72 -19.69
CA GLY A 745 10.37 -30.04 -18.96
C GLY A 745 10.43 -28.54 -19.23
N TRP A 746 9.36 -27.91 -19.72
CA TRP A 746 9.39 -26.50 -20.11
C TRP A 746 9.34 -25.60 -18.86
N ASP A 747 10.41 -24.86 -18.61
CA ASP A 747 10.53 -23.97 -17.46
C ASP A 747 9.40 -22.92 -17.43
N ALA A 748 9.03 -22.36 -18.60
CA ALA A 748 7.91 -21.43 -18.72
C ALA A 748 6.55 -22.03 -18.31
N VAL A 749 6.36 -23.34 -18.49
CA VAL A 749 5.16 -24.08 -18.06
C VAL A 749 5.22 -24.32 -16.55
N LYS A 750 6.37 -24.79 -16.03
CA LYS A 750 6.58 -25.03 -14.60
C LYS A 750 6.27 -23.79 -13.76
N LYS A 751 6.72 -22.61 -14.20
CA LYS A 751 6.48 -21.34 -13.50
C LYS A 751 5.02 -20.90 -13.46
N ARG A 752 4.11 -21.54 -14.21
CA ARG A 752 2.68 -21.19 -14.29
C ARG A 752 1.77 -22.23 -13.64
N VAL A 753 2.35 -23.24 -12.98
CA VAL A 753 1.61 -24.25 -12.20
C VAL A 753 2.03 -24.12 -10.74
N GLY A 754 1.15 -23.54 -9.91
CA GLY A 754 1.37 -23.33 -8.49
C GLY A 754 0.69 -24.40 -7.64
N VAL A 755 1.37 -24.84 -6.58
CA VAL A 755 0.85 -25.80 -5.60
C VAL A 755 1.24 -25.36 -4.20
N SER A 756 0.24 -25.23 -3.32
CA SER A 756 0.44 -25.14 -1.88
C SER A 756 -0.50 -26.10 -1.18
N VAL A 757 0.01 -26.83 -0.18
CA VAL A 757 -0.81 -27.73 0.64
C VAL A 757 -0.50 -27.45 2.09
N VAL A 758 -1.54 -27.12 2.84
CA VAL A 758 -1.44 -26.85 4.28
C VAL A 758 -2.42 -27.72 5.04
N LYS A 759 -2.10 -27.98 6.31
CA LYS A 759 -3.02 -28.57 7.28
C LYS A 759 -3.39 -27.51 8.31
N ASP A 760 -4.66 -27.43 8.63
CA ASP A 760 -5.14 -26.69 9.81
C ASP A 760 -5.21 -27.67 10.98
N ALA A 761 -4.21 -27.63 11.86
CA ALA A 761 -4.13 -28.54 13.00
C ALA A 761 -5.29 -28.40 13.99
N ASN A 762 -6.04 -27.29 13.97
CA ASN A 762 -7.20 -27.09 14.86
C ASN A 762 -8.43 -27.87 14.38
N THR A 763 -8.61 -27.97 13.07
CA THR A 763 -9.76 -28.65 12.45
C THR A 763 -9.41 -30.06 11.95
N GLY A 764 -8.13 -30.32 11.69
CA GLY A 764 -7.65 -31.54 11.01
C GLY A 764 -7.71 -31.44 9.48
N ASP A 765 -8.21 -30.34 8.92
CA ASP A 765 -8.46 -30.20 7.49
C ASP A 765 -7.15 -30.13 6.69
N TYR A 766 -7.12 -30.83 5.54
CA TYR A 766 -6.11 -30.63 4.51
C TYR A 766 -6.63 -29.68 3.46
N ILE A 767 -5.83 -28.68 3.09
CA ILE A 767 -6.22 -27.62 2.18
C ILE A 767 -5.24 -27.62 1.01
N VAL A 768 -5.71 -28.06 -0.15
CA VAL A 768 -4.93 -28.15 -1.39
C VAL A 768 -5.27 -26.94 -2.27
N LYS A 769 -4.27 -26.09 -2.52
CA LYS A 769 -4.36 -24.88 -3.36
C LYS A 769 -3.60 -25.12 -4.67
N LEU A 770 -4.31 -25.00 -5.79
CA LEU A 770 -3.80 -25.31 -7.13
C LEU A 770 -4.03 -24.12 -8.06
N VAL A 771 -2.97 -23.62 -8.68
CA VAL A 771 -3.02 -22.49 -9.62
C VAL A 771 -2.55 -22.93 -11.00
N ASN A 772 -3.36 -22.67 -12.02
CA ASN A 772 -3.04 -22.85 -13.42
C ASN A 772 -3.08 -21.50 -14.15
N MET A 773 -1.94 -20.93 -14.49
CA MET A 773 -1.82 -19.71 -15.31
C MET A 773 -1.55 -20.02 -16.79
N LEU A 774 -1.82 -21.24 -17.26
CA LEU A 774 -1.63 -21.62 -18.66
C LEU A 774 -2.91 -21.44 -19.48
N PRO A 775 -2.81 -21.24 -20.80
CA PRO A 775 -3.95 -21.23 -21.73
C PRO A 775 -4.55 -22.62 -21.98
N VAL A 776 -4.09 -23.66 -21.28
CA VAL A 776 -4.54 -25.05 -21.43
C VAL A 776 -4.85 -25.66 -20.07
N GLU A 777 -5.65 -26.72 -20.07
CA GLU A 777 -5.91 -27.51 -18.87
C GLU A 777 -4.64 -28.17 -18.31
N VAL A 778 -4.53 -28.24 -16.98
CA VAL A 778 -3.56 -29.07 -16.27
C VAL A 778 -4.31 -30.23 -15.59
N SER A 779 -4.10 -31.45 -16.06
CA SER A 779 -4.65 -32.66 -15.43
C SER A 779 -3.72 -33.10 -14.30
N ALA A 780 -4.12 -32.84 -13.06
CA ALA A 780 -3.32 -33.11 -11.87
C ALA A 780 -3.74 -34.41 -11.19
N GLN A 781 -2.78 -35.31 -10.96
CA GLN A 781 -2.89 -36.43 -10.03
C GLN A 781 -2.27 -36.01 -8.70
N VAL A 782 -3.10 -35.77 -7.69
CA VAL A 782 -2.68 -35.42 -6.33
C VAL A 782 -2.58 -36.68 -5.50
N LYS A 783 -1.47 -36.83 -4.77
CA LYS A 783 -1.20 -37.93 -3.85
C LYS A 783 -0.81 -37.37 -2.50
N LEU A 784 -1.60 -37.64 -1.48
CA LEU A 784 -1.32 -37.24 -0.11
C LEU A 784 -0.55 -38.35 0.61
N ASP A 785 0.72 -38.51 0.23
CA ASP A 785 1.61 -39.52 0.80
C ASP A 785 1.80 -39.21 2.31
N GLY A 786 1.56 -40.21 3.17
CA GLY A 786 1.65 -40.07 4.63
C GLY A 786 0.40 -39.51 5.33
N ALA A 787 -0.60 -39.00 4.60
CA ALA A 787 -1.89 -38.62 5.19
C ALA A 787 -2.76 -39.87 5.47
N THR A 788 -3.68 -39.79 6.43
CA THR A 788 -4.66 -40.87 6.69
C THR A 788 -6.07 -40.29 6.70
N LEU A 789 -6.69 -40.23 5.52
CA LEU A 789 -8.04 -39.69 5.39
C LEU A 789 -9.09 -40.74 5.78
N VAL A 790 -9.88 -40.45 6.82
CA VAL A 790 -11.00 -41.30 7.27
C VAL A 790 -12.32 -40.67 6.84
N ASN A 791 -13.05 -41.34 5.93
CA ASN A 791 -14.32 -40.88 5.36
C ASN A 791 -14.29 -39.39 4.93
N PRO A 792 -13.34 -38.98 4.08
CA PRO A 792 -13.17 -37.57 3.76
C PRO A 792 -14.42 -37.02 3.04
N SER A 793 -14.82 -35.82 3.42
CA SER A 793 -15.64 -34.95 2.58
C SER A 793 -14.76 -33.80 2.09
N ALA A 794 -15.05 -33.24 0.92
CA ALA A 794 -14.30 -32.11 0.45
C ALA A 794 -15.19 -31.07 -0.22
N THR A 795 -14.82 -29.81 -0.08
CA THR A 795 -15.38 -28.69 -0.83
C THR A 795 -14.32 -28.18 -1.79
N LYS A 796 -14.71 -27.99 -3.06
CA LYS A 796 -13.88 -27.35 -4.07
C LYS A 796 -14.44 -25.97 -4.38
N THR A 797 -13.60 -24.96 -4.27
CA THR A 797 -13.88 -23.58 -4.69
C THR A 797 -12.93 -23.20 -5.83
N ILE A 798 -13.48 -22.73 -6.95
CA ILE A 798 -12.70 -22.36 -8.14
C ILE A 798 -12.97 -20.91 -8.56
N LEU A 799 -11.90 -20.16 -8.79
CA LEU A 799 -11.89 -18.88 -9.51
C LEU A 799 -11.25 -19.10 -10.89
N THR A 800 -11.96 -18.80 -11.97
CA THR A 800 -11.47 -18.97 -13.35
C THR A 800 -12.20 -18.02 -14.30
N GLY A 801 -11.59 -17.70 -15.43
CA GLY A 801 -12.18 -16.83 -16.45
C GLY A 801 -11.18 -16.47 -17.53
N ASP A 802 -11.62 -15.63 -18.48
CA ASP A 802 -10.70 -14.98 -19.42
C ASP A 802 -9.73 -14.09 -18.62
N PRO A 803 -8.41 -14.08 -18.89
CA PRO A 803 -7.43 -13.25 -18.16
C PRO A 803 -7.80 -11.76 -18.05
N LYS A 804 -8.58 -11.22 -18.99
CA LYS A 804 -9.03 -9.82 -19.00
C LYS A 804 -10.31 -9.57 -18.20
N ASP A 805 -11.00 -10.62 -17.74
CA ASP A 805 -12.26 -10.50 -17.00
C ASP A 805 -12.04 -9.83 -15.64
N LYS A 806 -12.88 -8.82 -15.35
CA LYS A 806 -12.88 -8.04 -14.09
C LYS A 806 -14.01 -8.46 -13.14
N GLY A 807 -14.92 -9.32 -13.59
CA GLY A 807 -16.12 -9.73 -12.88
C GLY A 807 -16.14 -11.19 -12.43
N ALA A 808 -15.05 -11.93 -12.64
CA ALA A 808 -14.93 -13.32 -12.23
C ALA A 808 -15.09 -13.47 -10.71
N LYS A 809 -15.88 -14.47 -10.31
CA LYS A 809 -16.16 -14.79 -8.90
C LYS A 809 -15.91 -16.28 -8.64
N PRO A 810 -15.51 -16.66 -7.42
CA PRO A 810 -15.32 -18.04 -7.07
C PRO A 810 -16.65 -18.79 -6.98
N ALA A 811 -16.67 -20.04 -7.42
CA ALA A 811 -17.81 -20.94 -7.29
C ALA A 811 -17.42 -22.17 -6.47
N SER A 812 -18.25 -22.53 -5.49
CA SER A 812 -18.03 -23.66 -4.59
C SER A 812 -18.95 -24.84 -4.94
N SER A 813 -18.44 -26.05 -4.78
CA SER A 813 -19.16 -27.31 -5.05
C SER A 813 -18.59 -28.44 -4.21
N ASP A 814 -19.39 -29.45 -3.90
CA ASP A 814 -18.90 -30.69 -3.29
C ASP A 814 -17.84 -31.34 -4.20
N PHE A 815 -16.80 -31.89 -3.58
CA PHE A 815 -15.72 -32.58 -4.26
C PHE A 815 -15.51 -33.96 -3.65
N LYS A 816 -15.37 -34.95 -4.52
CA LYS A 816 -15.23 -36.34 -4.10
C LYS A 816 -13.75 -36.69 -3.99
N VAL A 817 -13.34 -37.14 -2.80
CA VAL A 817 -12.01 -37.69 -2.53
C VAL A 817 -12.20 -39.14 -2.09
N GLU A 818 -11.57 -40.09 -2.77
CA GLU A 818 -11.60 -41.51 -2.41
C GLU A 818 -10.21 -41.96 -1.95
N GLY A 819 -10.03 -42.13 -0.63
CA GLY A 819 -8.72 -42.40 -0.06
C GLY A 819 -7.79 -41.17 -0.10
N ASN A 820 -6.49 -41.38 -0.25
CA ASN A 820 -5.47 -40.32 -0.19
C ASN A 820 -5.09 -39.72 -1.56
N ASP A 821 -5.57 -40.33 -2.65
CA ASP A 821 -5.21 -39.97 -4.01
C ASP A 821 -6.46 -39.52 -4.77
N PHE A 822 -6.35 -38.43 -5.52
CA PHE A 822 -7.45 -37.96 -6.38
C PHE A 822 -6.92 -37.25 -7.61
N SER A 823 -7.73 -37.23 -8.66
CA SER A 823 -7.43 -36.51 -9.88
C SER A 823 -8.26 -35.22 -9.96
N TYR A 824 -7.67 -34.16 -10.48
CA TYR A 824 -8.35 -32.90 -10.73
C TYR A 824 -7.85 -32.24 -12.01
N SER A 825 -8.76 -31.93 -12.92
CA SER A 825 -8.49 -31.13 -14.12
C SER A 825 -8.62 -29.65 -13.77
N MET A 826 -7.49 -28.96 -13.66
CA MET A 826 -7.40 -27.52 -13.45
C MET A 826 -7.69 -26.81 -14.77
N PRO A 827 -8.81 -26.06 -14.91
CA PRO A 827 -9.10 -25.32 -16.14
C PRO A 827 -7.97 -24.33 -16.48
N ALA A 828 -7.85 -23.96 -17.76
CA ALA A 828 -6.98 -22.86 -18.17
C ALA A 828 -7.31 -21.60 -17.34
N TYR A 829 -6.28 -20.86 -16.92
CA TYR A 829 -6.43 -19.66 -16.09
C TYR A 829 -7.38 -19.86 -14.90
N SER A 830 -6.94 -20.66 -13.92
CA SER A 830 -7.73 -20.97 -12.73
C SER A 830 -6.93 -21.00 -11.44
N PHE A 831 -7.60 -20.66 -10.34
CA PHE A 831 -7.17 -20.90 -8.98
C PHE A 831 -8.23 -21.75 -8.29
N THR A 832 -7.84 -22.92 -7.79
CA THR A 832 -8.72 -23.85 -7.09
C THR A 832 -8.23 -24.09 -5.67
N VAL A 833 -9.14 -24.07 -4.71
CA VAL A 833 -8.94 -24.56 -3.35
C VAL A 833 -9.81 -25.79 -3.14
N ILE A 834 -9.20 -26.90 -2.70
CA ILE A 834 -9.90 -28.12 -2.28
C ILE A 834 -9.63 -28.27 -0.79
N ARG A 835 -10.66 -28.07 0.03
CA ARG A 835 -10.61 -28.26 1.48
C ARG A 835 -11.21 -29.62 1.80
N ILE A 836 -10.38 -30.51 2.34
CA ILE A 836 -10.73 -31.89 2.70
C ILE A 836 -10.90 -31.94 4.21
N HIS A 837 -12.11 -32.26 4.64
CA HIS A 837 -12.46 -32.42 6.04
C HIS A 837 -12.21 -33.85 6.49
N GLU A 838 -11.41 -34.01 7.54
CA GLU A 838 -11.33 -35.30 8.22
C GLU A 838 -12.62 -35.52 9.02
N GLY A 839 -13.27 -36.67 8.81
CA GLY A 839 -14.36 -37.11 9.67
C GLY A 839 -13.81 -37.50 11.03
N VAL A 840 -13.44 -36.53 11.87
CA VAL A 840 -13.15 -36.79 13.28
C VAL A 840 -14.46 -37.32 13.87
N GLY A 841 -14.44 -38.59 14.30
CA GLY A 841 -15.64 -39.30 14.76
C GLY A 841 -16.47 -38.43 15.71
N LYS A 842 -17.77 -38.30 15.40
CA LYS A 842 -18.77 -37.77 16.34
C LYS A 842 -18.80 -38.57 17.62
#